data_AF-A0A7K1GGJ8-F1
#
_entry.id   AF-A0A7K1GGJ8-F1
#
_cell.length_a   1.000
_cell.length_b   1.000
_cell.length_c   1.000
_cell.angle_alpha   90.00
_cell.angle_beta   90.00
_cell.angle_gamma   90.00
#
_symmetry.space_group_name_H-M   'P 1'
#
loop_
_entity.id
_entity.type
_entity.pdbx_description
1 polymer ?
#
loop_
_entity_poly.entity_id
_entity_poly.type
_entity_poly.pdbx_seq_one_letter_code
_entity_poly.pdbx_strand_id
1 'polypeptide(L)'
;MNLRGFFIIFYCLSVTLITSCSSQKPNLSSNSWNRHFNYAKIQLDSSKVKEALPHLEKSYIILKTKKPSNKNLGKVAELLGTTYVKNKKRKEAVECYATAIECLELNNQTHLPKYSELLYGLGLNYRRLGDYKNSINTLKKRLSIIEVILGKENVDYAKTLNSISYAYRKLDNYDEAISYNLRYGNIMKLVYGENSSEYAKSLSLLSQIYWSQGQLNNAIPLQRKVITMYPERVRDTSYNYAVAIYTMSLLYKDTNQYKKEIELLKQFKEIMLRTPKYHRHLINADNNLAVAYDNIGDYQKAIGIINNVLKNTPKDDSNYPKRLQNLAYYQARLGDYTKAIETYDKAIEACKTIYDVAHSNYAQLIDAKGQMHLKKGEFLKAEQHFREAMSILDKNEGIKQSHSEYGFYLNNYARSLLALERYDEAIVSIKKGIKLSEGNSIPDPVRYYRKQQDLAEAYMKTEKFDEALSILKKYETDVAQRLGKSHQDYGAYLKNLGKAHLLNSNHNEAYNYFDASNTITINQIDKVFKFRTEKENKEFMEMLRPEFDELQALAIDNKKLSSQLIYINLNNQLLLKNLLLSQSKQIIEKLSDNTDSITANMIFEYRQLKSKVSELVSSSISQKTETLDSLYNVLNSKEAELTKLYAEKYENNTNLKKDWILSKQELKEDEIAIEFSNFRNTNEDSLIDSYYVAYLYKKDWVHPKMVSLFNERDLLELVKDKSPSELYKTRGSKAKSISNFESIYHLIWKPLEAELDNINTIYFSPSGILNQIPFGALAVDGNKRLIDKYDLIRLSSTGKLQERSKKLIPNDILIYGGIEYDYAKNGKMLDSTLLNIKELESFKSSKTSNTKGDFWDYLPGTLNEVESLKSNFDNYGVSYQMFSGKEASEETFKNLDGKSPKIIHIATHGFFYENYKQNNTDYAAQGKLSPYTYSEDPLLRSGLILAGGNYAWKNGINPYEQEDGILTSLEISNLNLSNTDLVVLSACETGLGDIDGSEGVYGLQRAFKMAGVDLIMMSLWEVPDKETSEFMQIFYDKWLGGLNIRTAFNQTQRTMSIKYAKSPEKWAAFVLFE
;
A
#
# COMPACT_ATOMS: atom_id res chain seq x y z
N MET A 1 24.51 -10.23 -64.21
CA MET A 1 25.88 -9.86 -64.62
C MET A 1 26.66 -9.41 -63.39
N ASN A 2 27.68 -10.20 -63.04
CA ASN A 2 28.92 -9.86 -62.32
C ASN A 2 29.52 -8.49 -62.74
N LEU A 3 30.39 -7.75 -62.05
CA LEU A 3 31.44 -7.96 -61.02
C LEU A 3 31.77 -6.55 -60.47
N ARG A 4 31.85 -6.25 -59.17
CA ARG A 4 33.06 -6.29 -58.30
C ARG A 4 34.39 -6.00 -59.01
N GLY A 5 35.03 -4.86 -58.67
CA GLY A 5 36.46 -4.65 -58.87
C GLY A 5 36.88 -3.18 -58.78
N PHE A 6 37.80 -2.87 -57.87
CA PHE A 6 38.55 -1.61 -57.72
C PHE A 6 37.95 -0.48 -56.86
N PHE A 7 37.67 -0.84 -55.61
CA PHE A 7 38.25 -0.12 -54.46
C PHE A 7 39.79 -0.23 -54.53
N ILE A 8 40.52 0.76 -53.97
CA ILE A 8 41.99 0.87 -53.84
C ILE A 8 42.64 1.67 -54.99
N ILE A 9 42.77 3.00 -54.82
CA ILE A 9 43.98 3.80 -55.14
C ILE A 9 43.78 5.31 -54.84
N PHE A 10 42.56 5.88 -54.88
CA PHE A 10 42.42 7.35 -54.70
C PHE A 10 42.15 7.87 -53.28
N TYR A 11 41.93 7.00 -52.28
CA TYR A 11 41.84 7.39 -50.86
C TYR A 11 43.20 7.30 -50.13
N CYS A 12 44.29 6.97 -50.83
CA CYS A 12 45.64 6.84 -50.27
C CYS A 12 46.57 8.03 -50.55
N LEU A 13 46.09 9.13 -51.16
CA LEU A 13 46.94 10.28 -51.53
C LEU A 13 46.50 11.65 -51.00
N SER A 14 45.37 11.75 -50.29
CA SER A 14 45.01 12.94 -49.48
C SER A 14 45.05 12.69 -47.96
N VAL A 15 45.30 11.44 -47.55
CA VAL A 15 45.52 11.03 -46.14
C VAL A 15 47.03 10.94 -45.79
N THR A 16 47.92 11.16 -46.76
CA THR A 16 49.38 11.03 -46.66
C THR A 16 50.15 12.36 -46.76
N LEU A 17 49.47 13.51 -46.68
CA LEU A 17 50.10 14.84 -46.65
C LEU A 17 49.65 15.75 -45.49
N ILE A 18 48.88 15.23 -44.52
CA ILE A 18 48.63 15.89 -43.21
C ILE A 18 49.10 15.00 -42.03
N THR A 19 49.70 13.84 -42.30
CA THR A 19 50.27 12.92 -41.30
C THR A 19 51.79 13.03 -41.15
N SER A 20 52.42 14.07 -41.70
CA SER A 20 53.87 14.32 -41.61
C SER A 20 54.23 15.74 -41.14
N CYS A 21 53.49 16.26 -40.16
CA CYS A 21 53.99 17.31 -39.26
C CYS A 21 53.84 16.87 -37.80
N SER A 22 54.91 16.27 -37.28
CA SER A 22 55.26 16.06 -35.86
C SER A 22 54.16 15.58 -34.91
N SER A 23 53.90 14.28 -34.94
CA SER A 23 53.41 13.49 -33.79
C SER A 23 54.48 13.28 -32.70
N GLN A 24 55.30 14.28 -32.41
CA GLN A 24 56.05 14.31 -31.16
C GLN A 24 55.15 14.97 -30.12
N LYS A 25 54.85 14.26 -29.00
CA LYS A 25 54.47 14.96 -27.76
C LYS A 25 55.49 16.08 -27.61
N PRO A 26 55.09 17.37 -27.59
CA PRO A 26 56.07 18.44 -27.41
C PRO A 26 56.83 18.11 -26.13
N ASN A 27 58.13 18.40 -26.07
CA ASN A 27 58.90 18.21 -24.85
C ASN A 27 58.36 19.19 -23.78
N LEU A 28 57.35 18.75 -23.03
CA LEU A 28 56.52 19.50 -22.08
C LEU A 28 57.13 19.51 -20.67
N SER A 29 58.39 19.09 -20.57
CA SER A 29 59.26 19.23 -19.39
C SER A 29 59.69 20.69 -19.14
N SER A 30 59.58 21.58 -20.13
CA SER A 30 59.93 23.00 -20.00
C SER A 30 58.85 23.83 -19.27
N ASN A 31 59.25 24.78 -18.42
CA ASN A 31 58.40 25.82 -17.77
C ASN A 31 57.80 26.86 -18.75
N SER A 32 57.50 26.49 -19.99
CA SER A 32 56.97 27.38 -21.02
C SER A 32 55.43 27.37 -21.03
N TRP A 33 54.82 28.43 -20.50
CA TRP A 33 53.35 28.60 -20.50
C TRP A 33 52.74 28.50 -21.90
N ASN A 34 53.42 29.04 -22.93
CA ASN A 34 52.91 29.12 -24.30
C ASN A 34 52.80 27.74 -24.96
N ARG A 35 53.76 26.84 -24.69
CA ARG A 35 53.70 25.44 -25.17
C ARG A 35 52.52 24.70 -24.56
N HIS A 36 52.32 24.83 -23.25
CA HIS A 36 51.18 24.24 -22.55
C HIS A 36 49.85 24.79 -23.06
N PHE A 37 49.75 26.11 -23.28
CA PHE A 37 48.56 26.76 -23.79
C PHE A 37 48.19 26.30 -25.21
N ASN A 38 49.14 26.30 -26.14
CA ASN A 38 48.89 25.89 -27.53
C ASN A 38 48.54 24.41 -27.64
N TYR A 39 49.21 23.54 -26.87
CA TYR A 39 48.86 22.13 -26.81
C TYR A 39 47.42 21.95 -26.33
N ALA A 40 47.03 22.62 -25.25
CA ALA A 40 45.67 22.52 -24.74
C ALA A 40 44.62 23.04 -25.73
N LYS A 41 44.92 24.12 -26.47
CA LYS A 41 44.05 24.63 -27.52
C LYS A 41 43.80 23.59 -28.62
N ILE A 42 44.86 22.92 -29.10
CA ILE A 42 44.75 21.83 -30.09
C ILE A 42 43.88 20.68 -29.57
N GLN A 43 44.04 20.31 -28.29
CA GLN A 43 43.19 19.28 -27.68
C GLN A 43 41.72 19.75 -27.58
N LEU A 44 41.46 21.00 -27.21
CA LEU A 44 40.09 21.55 -27.19
C LEU A 44 39.44 21.58 -28.57
N ASP A 45 40.19 21.95 -29.62
CA ASP A 45 39.72 21.94 -31.00
C ASP A 45 39.37 20.50 -31.46
N SER A 46 40.06 19.50 -30.89
CA SER A 46 39.76 18.07 -31.06
C SER A 46 38.71 17.53 -30.08
N SER A 47 38.00 18.39 -29.34
CA SER A 47 37.02 18.03 -28.29
C SER A 47 37.56 17.18 -27.13
N LYS A 48 38.88 17.15 -26.94
CA LYS A 48 39.62 16.41 -25.91
C LYS A 48 39.81 17.24 -24.64
N VAL A 49 38.72 17.48 -23.92
CA VAL A 49 38.69 18.35 -22.72
C VAL A 49 39.53 17.80 -21.57
N LYS A 50 39.56 16.47 -21.38
CA LYS A 50 40.33 15.82 -20.31
C LYS A 50 41.83 15.98 -20.51
N GLU A 51 42.31 15.89 -21.75
CA GLU A 51 43.72 16.10 -22.09
C GLU A 51 44.10 17.59 -22.10
N ALA A 52 43.18 18.49 -22.44
CA ALA A 52 43.45 19.93 -22.46
C ALA A 52 43.60 20.54 -21.05
N LEU A 53 42.77 20.11 -20.10
CA LEU A 53 42.61 20.80 -18.82
C LEU A 53 43.90 20.89 -17.98
N PRO A 54 44.67 19.79 -17.76
CA PRO A 54 45.91 19.86 -16.97
C PRO A 54 46.95 20.81 -17.58
N HIS A 55 46.96 20.93 -18.91
CA HIS A 55 47.89 21.81 -19.62
C HIS A 55 47.46 23.28 -19.51
N LEU A 56 46.16 23.59 -19.52
CA LEU A 56 45.66 24.94 -19.23
C LEU A 56 45.95 25.34 -17.78
N GLU A 57 45.71 24.44 -16.82
CA GLU A 57 46.02 24.65 -15.40
C GLU A 57 47.51 24.96 -15.20
N LYS A 58 48.39 24.16 -15.79
CA LYS A 58 49.83 24.39 -15.72
C LYS A 58 50.25 25.70 -16.38
N SER A 59 49.68 26.05 -17.53
CA SER A 59 49.93 27.34 -18.19
C SER A 59 49.49 28.52 -17.32
N TYR A 60 48.34 28.39 -16.68
CA TYR A 60 47.78 29.40 -15.76
C TYR A 60 48.68 29.59 -14.54
N ILE A 61 49.12 28.51 -13.89
CA ILE A 61 50.02 28.56 -12.72
C ILE A 61 51.35 29.24 -13.08
N ILE A 62 51.97 28.89 -14.23
CA ILE A 62 53.24 29.49 -14.67
C ILE A 62 53.11 31.01 -14.90
N LEU A 63 51.93 31.48 -15.33
CA LEU A 63 51.68 32.89 -15.58
C LEU A 63 51.22 33.66 -14.34
N LYS A 64 50.51 33.01 -13.42
CA LYS A 64 49.97 33.62 -12.18
C LYS A 64 51.09 34.04 -11.23
N THR A 65 52.27 33.43 -11.31
CA THR A 65 53.47 33.84 -10.56
C THR A 65 54.14 35.11 -11.11
N LYS A 66 53.67 35.62 -12.25
CA LYS A 66 54.11 36.90 -12.84
C LYS A 66 53.10 38.02 -12.49
N LYS A 67 53.52 39.29 -12.62
CA LYS A 67 52.69 40.47 -12.28
C LYS A 67 51.23 40.34 -12.77
N PRO A 68 50.22 40.74 -11.96
CA PRO A 68 48.79 40.62 -12.29
C PRO A 68 48.35 41.31 -13.60
N SER A 69 49.09 42.31 -14.08
CA SER A 69 48.83 43.00 -15.36
C SER A 69 49.24 42.21 -16.61
N ASN A 70 49.67 40.95 -16.49
CA ASN A 70 50.14 40.15 -17.61
C ASN A 70 49.00 39.79 -18.58
N LYS A 71 48.98 40.40 -19.78
CA LYS A 71 47.97 40.13 -20.82
C LYS A 71 47.83 38.66 -21.22
N ASN A 72 48.91 37.88 -21.12
CA ASN A 72 48.87 36.44 -21.41
C ASN A 72 48.19 35.65 -20.29
N LEU A 73 48.32 36.08 -19.02
CA LEU A 73 47.57 35.50 -17.91
C LEU A 73 46.07 35.64 -18.16
N GLY A 74 45.59 36.82 -18.58
CA GLY A 74 44.19 37.03 -18.90
C GLY A 74 43.65 36.10 -20.00
N LYS A 75 44.43 35.91 -21.08
CA LYS A 75 44.06 34.98 -22.18
C LYS A 75 43.98 33.52 -21.71
N VAL A 76 44.94 33.07 -20.90
CA VAL A 76 44.95 31.71 -20.37
C VAL A 76 43.81 31.51 -19.36
N ALA A 77 43.59 32.49 -18.48
CA ALA A 77 42.52 32.47 -17.48
C ALA A 77 41.13 32.39 -18.14
N GLU A 78 40.88 33.15 -19.21
CA GLU A 78 39.63 33.05 -19.96
C GLU A 78 39.40 31.64 -20.54
N LEU A 79 40.39 31.10 -21.26
CA LEU A 79 40.25 29.79 -21.90
C LEU A 79 40.12 28.67 -20.86
N LEU A 80 40.84 28.78 -19.75
CA LEU A 80 40.71 27.87 -18.62
C LEU A 80 39.32 27.99 -17.97
N GLY A 81 38.83 29.20 -17.75
CA GLY A 81 37.49 29.45 -17.20
C GLY A 81 36.38 28.85 -18.06
N THR A 82 36.41 29.08 -19.39
CA THR A 82 35.45 28.46 -20.31
C THR A 82 35.54 26.93 -20.34
N THR A 83 36.75 26.38 -20.22
CA THR A 83 36.99 24.93 -20.15
C THR A 83 36.46 24.34 -18.85
N TYR A 84 36.65 25.02 -17.72
CA TYR A 84 36.08 24.66 -16.44
C TYR A 84 34.55 24.66 -16.45
N VAL A 85 33.91 25.63 -17.12
CA VAL A 85 32.45 25.61 -17.34
C VAL A 85 32.02 24.36 -18.11
N LYS A 86 32.73 23.99 -19.19
CA LYS A 86 32.45 22.77 -19.97
C LYS A 86 32.62 21.51 -19.12
N ASN A 87 33.58 21.51 -18.20
CA ASN A 87 33.85 20.38 -17.30
C ASN A 87 33.07 20.45 -15.96
N LYS A 88 32.03 21.29 -15.86
CA LYS A 88 31.17 21.48 -14.67
C LYS A 88 31.89 21.99 -13.40
N LYS A 89 33.15 22.42 -13.49
CA LYS A 89 33.97 23.02 -12.42
C LYS A 89 33.70 24.53 -12.28
N ARG A 90 32.51 24.89 -11.78
CA ARG A 90 32.03 26.29 -11.86
C ARG A 90 32.70 27.25 -10.87
N LYS A 91 33.17 26.77 -9.71
CA LYS A 91 33.86 27.62 -8.72
C LYS A 91 35.20 28.09 -9.29
N GLU A 92 35.95 27.15 -9.86
CA GLU A 92 37.23 27.39 -10.51
C GLU A 92 37.07 28.26 -11.77
N ALA A 93 35.96 28.11 -12.49
CA ALA A 93 35.63 28.99 -13.61
C ALA A 93 35.44 30.46 -13.17
N VAL A 94 34.79 30.69 -12.04
CA VAL A 94 34.57 32.05 -11.49
C VAL A 94 35.90 32.73 -11.17
N GLU A 95 36.82 32.03 -10.52
CA GLU A 95 38.16 32.55 -10.21
C GLU A 95 38.94 32.92 -11.49
N CYS A 96 38.88 32.05 -12.49
CA CYS A 96 39.53 32.27 -13.79
C CYS A 96 38.92 33.46 -14.54
N TYR A 97 37.59 33.61 -14.55
CA TYR A 97 36.95 34.79 -15.15
C TYR A 97 37.28 36.08 -14.40
N ALA A 98 37.29 36.06 -13.06
CA ALA A 98 37.68 37.21 -12.25
C ALA A 98 39.13 37.64 -12.55
N THR A 99 40.04 36.67 -12.67
CA THR A 99 41.45 36.93 -13.02
C THR A 99 41.60 37.51 -14.44
N ALA A 100 40.81 37.03 -15.41
CA ALA A 100 40.80 37.58 -16.76
C ALA A 100 40.27 39.03 -16.80
N ILE A 101 39.26 39.34 -15.99
CA ILE A 101 38.68 40.67 -15.84
C ILE A 101 39.69 41.63 -15.20
N GLU A 102 40.33 41.22 -14.09
CA GLU A 102 41.37 42.00 -13.42
C GLU A 102 42.54 42.34 -14.35
N CYS A 103 42.99 41.37 -15.16
CA CYS A 103 44.01 41.60 -16.18
C CYS A 103 43.61 42.73 -17.15
N LEU A 104 42.35 42.79 -17.59
CA LEU A 104 41.88 43.83 -18.51
C LEU A 104 41.74 45.19 -17.83
N GLU A 105 41.29 45.22 -16.57
CA GLU A 105 41.18 46.44 -15.77
C GLU A 105 42.54 47.08 -15.52
N LEU A 106 43.53 46.28 -15.09
CA LEU A 106 44.91 46.74 -14.86
C LEU A 106 45.63 47.22 -16.13
N ASN A 107 45.15 46.84 -17.31
CA ASN A 107 45.68 47.29 -18.60
C ASN A 107 44.84 48.42 -19.23
N ASN A 108 43.84 48.97 -18.53
CA ASN A 108 42.90 49.99 -19.03
C ASN A 108 42.16 49.56 -20.31
N GLN A 109 41.85 48.26 -20.43
CA GLN A 109 41.20 47.65 -21.61
C GLN A 109 39.70 47.37 -21.38
N THR A 110 39.05 48.12 -20.51
CA THR A 110 37.63 47.95 -20.14
C THR A 110 36.64 48.32 -21.27
N HIS A 111 37.10 49.06 -22.28
CA HIS A 111 36.31 49.41 -23.47
C HIS A 111 36.18 48.26 -24.49
N LEU A 112 36.97 47.19 -24.36
CA LEU A 112 36.95 46.08 -25.31
C LEU A 112 35.64 45.26 -25.15
N PRO A 113 35.01 44.80 -26.25
CA PRO A 113 33.84 43.91 -26.18
C PRO A 113 34.07 42.67 -25.31
N LYS A 114 35.33 42.19 -25.31
CA LYS A 114 35.79 41.06 -24.49
C LYS A 114 35.56 41.25 -22.99
N TYR A 115 35.72 42.47 -22.49
CA TYR A 115 35.48 42.78 -21.09
C TYR A 115 34.00 42.55 -20.73
N SER A 116 33.08 42.97 -21.60
CA SER A 116 31.65 42.69 -21.44
C SER A 116 31.32 41.18 -21.55
N GLU A 117 32.00 40.42 -22.40
CA GLU A 117 31.78 38.97 -22.54
C GLU A 117 32.23 38.18 -21.30
N LEU A 118 33.30 38.63 -20.65
CA LEU A 118 33.77 38.04 -19.40
C LEU A 118 32.81 38.34 -18.25
N LEU A 119 32.19 39.54 -18.22
CA LEU A 119 31.28 39.97 -17.15
C LEU A 119 29.90 39.25 -17.06
N TYR A 120 29.04 39.13 -18.08
CA TYR A 120 29.25 38.05 -19.04
C TYR A 120 29.19 36.68 -18.39
N GLY A 121 30.18 35.85 -18.75
CA GLY A 121 30.39 34.52 -18.21
C GLY A 121 30.55 34.46 -16.69
N LEU A 122 31.12 35.49 -16.05
CA LEU A 122 31.22 35.56 -14.59
C LEU A 122 29.83 35.62 -13.93
N GLY A 123 28.94 36.49 -14.42
CA GLY A 123 27.63 36.77 -13.85
C GLY A 123 26.61 35.62 -13.88
N LEU A 124 26.19 35.06 -15.02
CA LEU A 124 26.89 33.90 -15.54
C LEU A 124 26.89 32.68 -14.61
N ASN A 125 28.11 32.39 -14.15
CA ASN A 125 28.45 31.32 -13.24
C ASN A 125 28.08 31.62 -11.78
N TYR A 126 28.17 32.87 -11.32
CA TYR A 126 27.63 33.26 -10.00
C TYR A 126 26.16 32.84 -9.85
N ARG A 127 25.33 33.16 -10.85
CA ARG A 127 23.90 32.75 -10.91
C ARG A 127 23.71 31.24 -10.82
N ARG A 128 24.60 30.45 -11.42
CA ARG A 128 24.52 28.98 -11.43
C ARG A 128 25.04 28.35 -10.13
N LEU A 129 25.89 29.07 -9.40
CA LEU A 129 26.36 28.70 -8.07
C LEU A 129 25.40 29.13 -6.95
N GLY A 130 24.35 29.90 -7.27
CA GLY A 130 23.40 30.42 -6.29
C GLY A 130 23.79 31.79 -5.71
N ASP A 131 24.94 32.34 -6.12
CA ASP A 131 25.38 33.68 -5.70
C ASP A 131 24.69 34.77 -6.54
N TYR A 132 23.41 34.99 -6.26
CA TYR A 132 22.59 35.93 -7.04
C TYR A 132 23.00 37.40 -6.82
N LYS A 133 23.55 37.74 -5.65
CA LYS A 133 23.99 39.11 -5.34
C LYS A 133 25.20 39.50 -6.20
N ASN A 134 26.25 38.69 -6.23
CA ASN A 134 27.42 38.97 -7.08
C ASN A 134 27.08 38.84 -8.57
N SER A 135 26.15 37.95 -8.92
CA SER A 135 25.59 37.89 -10.27
C SER A 135 24.97 39.22 -10.71
N ILE A 136 24.07 39.79 -9.90
CA ILE A 136 23.39 41.06 -10.21
C ILE A 136 24.42 42.19 -10.34
N ASN A 137 25.35 42.33 -9.39
CA ASN A 137 26.36 43.39 -9.42
C ASN A 137 27.22 43.30 -10.69
N THR A 138 27.68 42.10 -11.05
CA THR A 138 28.50 41.86 -12.24
C THR A 138 27.70 42.12 -13.53
N LEU A 139 26.44 41.67 -13.59
CA LEU A 139 25.59 41.87 -14.75
C LEU A 139 25.14 43.33 -14.93
N LYS A 140 24.97 44.11 -13.84
CA LYS A 140 24.72 45.55 -13.92
C LYS A 140 25.92 46.30 -14.50
N LYS A 141 27.16 45.94 -14.10
CA LYS A 141 28.38 46.46 -14.74
C LYS A 141 28.38 46.17 -16.24
N ARG A 142 28.11 44.91 -16.64
CA ARG A 142 27.97 44.54 -18.06
C ARG A 142 26.91 45.39 -18.77
N LEU A 143 25.75 45.58 -18.15
CA LEU A 143 24.62 46.30 -18.72
C LEU A 143 25.00 47.73 -19.09
N SER A 144 25.74 48.44 -18.22
CA SER A 144 26.22 49.80 -18.50
C SER A 144 27.18 49.87 -19.69
N ILE A 145 28.04 48.87 -19.86
CA ILE A 145 29.03 48.81 -20.95
C ILE A 145 28.35 48.50 -22.27
N ILE A 146 27.46 47.49 -22.28
CA ILE A 146 26.81 47.06 -23.52
C ILE A 146 25.80 48.08 -24.03
N GLU A 147 25.25 48.92 -23.14
CA GLU A 147 24.47 50.11 -23.51
C GLU A 147 25.28 51.08 -24.38
N VAL A 148 26.53 51.35 -24.00
CA VAL A 148 27.42 52.28 -24.71
C VAL A 148 27.90 51.67 -26.03
N ILE A 149 28.22 50.36 -26.04
CA ILE A 149 28.78 49.70 -27.23
C ILE A 149 27.70 49.40 -28.29
N LEU A 150 26.52 48.90 -27.88
CA LEU A 150 25.51 48.33 -28.79
C LEU A 150 24.15 49.02 -28.71
N GLY A 151 23.92 49.93 -27.76
CA GLY A 151 22.62 50.56 -27.52
C GLY A 151 21.64 49.71 -26.70
N LYS A 152 20.52 50.33 -26.29
CA LYS A 152 19.48 49.72 -25.43
C LYS A 152 18.58 48.71 -26.15
N GLU A 153 18.48 48.81 -27.47
CA GLU A 153 17.57 47.99 -28.29
C GLU A 153 18.23 46.73 -28.86
N ASN A 154 19.44 46.40 -28.38
CA ASN A 154 20.18 45.23 -28.84
C ASN A 154 19.83 43.94 -28.05
N VAL A 155 19.88 42.79 -28.74
CA VAL A 155 19.62 41.46 -28.17
C VAL A 155 20.54 41.11 -27.00
N ASP A 156 21.81 41.50 -27.01
CA ASP A 156 22.74 41.20 -25.91
C ASP A 156 22.51 42.09 -24.67
N TYR A 157 22.02 43.32 -24.87
CA TYR A 157 21.49 44.15 -23.78
C TYR A 157 20.29 43.43 -23.13
N ALA A 158 19.36 42.97 -23.96
CA ALA A 158 18.17 42.25 -23.51
C ALA A 158 18.50 40.93 -22.78
N LYS A 159 19.43 40.10 -23.28
CA LYS A 159 19.91 38.89 -22.58
C LYS A 159 20.48 39.18 -21.19
N THR A 160 21.12 40.34 -21.02
CA THR A 160 21.63 40.80 -19.73
C THR A 160 20.47 41.13 -18.78
N LEU A 161 19.46 41.89 -19.25
CA LEU A 161 18.25 42.18 -18.48
C LEU A 161 17.54 40.90 -18.01
N ASN A 162 17.37 39.92 -18.90
CA ASN A 162 16.76 38.63 -18.54
C ASN A 162 17.56 37.89 -17.46
N SER A 163 18.89 37.91 -17.55
CA SER A 163 19.77 37.27 -16.55
C SER A 163 19.68 37.96 -15.18
N ILE A 164 19.57 39.30 -15.17
CA ILE A 164 19.34 40.10 -13.95
C ILE A 164 17.95 39.79 -13.36
N SER A 165 16.90 39.81 -14.20
CA SER A 165 15.53 39.45 -13.81
C SER A 165 15.46 38.07 -13.15
N TYR A 166 16.13 37.06 -13.73
CA TYR A 166 16.22 35.74 -13.12
C TYR A 166 16.87 35.76 -11.72
N ALA A 167 17.96 36.53 -11.56
CA ALA A 167 18.67 36.60 -10.29
C ALA A 167 17.83 37.30 -9.22
N TYR A 168 17.10 38.38 -9.56
CA TYR A 168 16.15 39.03 -8.67
C TYR A 168 14.99 38.11 -8.28
N ARG A 169 14.43 37.36 -9.23
CA ARG A 169 13.38 36.35 -8.94
C ARG A 169 13.83 35.30 -7.93
N LYS A 170 15.12 34.92 -7.97
CA LYS A 170 15.69 33.94 -7.04
C LYS A 170 16.08 34.51 -5.68
N LEU A 171 16.04 35.83 -5.52
CA LEU A 171 16.16 36.53 -4.24
C LEU A 171 14.78 37.00 -3.74
N ASP A 172 13.70 36.50 -4.33
CA ASP A 172 12.31 36.86 -4.02
C ASP A 172 11.99 38.36 -4.14
N ASN A 173 12.83 39.12 -4.86
CA ASN A 173 12.57 40.51 -5.22
C ASN A 173 11.81 40.55 -6.55
N TYR A 174 10.51 40.30 -6.48
CA TYR A 174 9.67 40.12 -7.66
C TYR A 174 9.43 41.42 -8.44
N ASP A 175 9.38 42.58 -7.78
CA ASP A 175 9.15 43.87 -8.45
C ASP A 175 10.28 44.22 -9.41
N GLU A 176 11.53 44.08 -8.96
CA GLU A 176 12.70 44.24 -9.83
C GLU A 176 12.72 43.16 -10.92
N ALA A 177 12.41 41.90 -10.58
CA ALA A 177 12.36 40.83 -11.56
C ALA A 177 11.37 41.13 -12.69
N ILE A 178 10.17 41.61 -12.36
CA ILE A 178 9.12 42.03 -13.30
C ILE A 178 9.62 43.21 -14.15
N SER A 179 10.14 44.26 -13.52
CA SER A 179 10.66 45.45 -14.22
C SER A 179 11.71 45.10 -15.27
N TYR A 180 12.72 44.32 -14.90
CA TYR A 180 13.75 43.86 -15.83
C TYR A 180 13.21 42.92 -16.92
N ASN A 181 12.20 42.08 -16.61
CA ASN A 181 11.59 41.19 -17.58
C ASN A 181 10.72 41.93 -18.61
N LEU A 182 9.95 42.93 -18.19
CA LEU A 182 9.14 43.77 -19.08
C LEU A 182 10.02 44.52 -20.08
N ARG A 183 11.16 45.08 -19.62
CA ARG A 183 12.15 45.70 -20.50
C ARG A 183 12.74 44.69 -21.50
N TYR A 184 13.07 43.48 -21.04
CA TYR A 184 13.50 42.40 -21.93
C TYR A 184 12.44 42.05 -22.97
N GLY A 185 11.17 41.89 -22.56
CA GLY A 185 10.05 41.56 -23.44
C GLY A 185 9.78 42.64 -24.48
N ASN A 186 9.84 43.92 -24.11
CA ASN A 186 9.68 45.03 -25.05
C ASN A 186 10.74 45.00 -26.15
N ILE A 187 12.00 44.73 -25.82
CA ILE A 187 13.08 44.60 -26.82
C ILE A 187 12.84 43.37 -27.72
N MET A 188 12.44 42.22 -27.14
CA MET A 188 12.13 41.04 -27.96
C MET A 188 10.95 41.29 -28.91
N LYS A 189 9.91 42.01 -28.46
CA LYS A 189 8.76 42.41 -29.28
C LYS A 189 9.19 43.35 -30.40
N LEU A 190 10.04 44.33 -30.11
CA LEU A 190 10.53 45.30 -31.09
C LEU A 190 11.40 44.63 -32.17
N VAL A 191 12.36 43.79 -31.75
CA VAL A 191 13.37 43.18 -32.65
C VAL A 191 12.80 42.02 -33.47
N TYR A 192 11.98 41.16 -32.87
CA TYR A 192 11.51 39.92 -33.51
C TYR A 192 10.01 39.95 -33.86
N GLY A 193 9.25 40.95 -33.40
CA GLY A 193 7.81 41.07 -33.63
C GLY A 193 6.95 40.38 -32.56
N GLU A 194 5.67 40.74 -32.54
CA GLU A 194 4.69 40.32 -31.52
C GLU A 194 4.32 38.83 -31.57
N ASN A 195 4.49 38.16 -32.71
CA ASN A 195 4.21 36.72 -32.86
C ASN A 195 5.47 35.84 -32.80
N SER A 196 6.62 36.41 -32.39
CA SER A 196 7.88 35.69 -32.33
C SER A 196 7.98 34.73 -31.14
N SER A 197 8.82 33.71 -31.28
CA SER A 197 9.11 32.76 -30.21
C SER A 197 9.89 33.40 -29.05
N GLU A 198 10.66 34.44 -29.36
CA GLU A 198 11.49 35.23 -28.47
C GLU A 198 10.63 36.10 -27.55
N TYR A 199 9.60 36.74 -28.11
CA TYR A 199 8.61 37.47 -27.32
C TYR A 199 7.73 36.51 -26.50
N ALA A 200 7.28 35.39 -27.07
CA ALA A 200 6.57 34.35 -26.34
C ALA A 200 7.36 33.85 -25.10
N LYS A 201 8.68 33.67 -25.26
CA LYS A 201 9.57 33.32 -24.16
C LYS A 201 9.62 34.39 -23.06
N SER A 202 9.58 35.67 -23.42
CA SER A 202 9.52 36.75 -22.43
C SER A 202 8.22 36.69 -21.62
N LEU A 203 7.07 36.49 -22.27
CA LEU A 203 5.78 36.35 -21.61
C LEU A 203 5.71 35.12 -20.70
N SER A 204 6.31 33.99 -21.11
CA SER A 204 6.37 32.80 -20.25
C SER A 204 7.28 33.00 -19.04
N LEU A 205 8.37 33.75 -19.17
CA LEU A 205 9.22 34.11 -18.04
C LEU A 205 8.49 35.08 -17.09
N LEU A 206 7.74 36.05 -17.62
CA LEU A 206 6.88 36.93 -16.83
C LEU A 206 5.81 36.13 -16.07
N SER A 207 5.16 35.19 -16.73
CA SER A 207 4.23 34.23 -16.10
C SER A 207 4.91 33.48 -14.95
N GLN A 208 6.13 32.97 -15.14
CA GLN A 208 6.88 32.29 -14.07
C GLN A 208 7.26 33.23 -12.91
N ILE A 209 7.50 34.51 -13.16
CA ILE A 209 7.77 35.50 -12.11
C ILE A 209 6.50 35.74 -11.29
N TYR A 210 5.37 36.02 -11.95
CA TYR A 210 4.07 36.14 -11.27
C TYR A 210 3.69 34.87 -10.51
N TRP A 211 3.98 33.71 -11.08
CA TRP A 211 3.77 32.43 -10.42
C TRP A 211 4.65 32.29 -9.16
N SER A 212 5.92 32.67 -9.23
CA SER A 212 6.82 32.67 -8.06
C SER A 212 6.34 33.64 -6.97
N GLN A 213 5.68 34.74 -7.36
CA GLN A 213 5.04 35.70 -6.47
C GLN A 213 3.65 35.25 -5.97
N GLY A 214 3.14 34.08 -6.40
CA GLY A 214 1.83 33.56 -6.01
C GLY A 214 0.64 34.19 -6.76
N GLN A 215 0.89 35.08 -7.73
CA GLN A 215 -0.13 35.77 -8.52
C GLN A 215 -0.60 34.90 -9.70
N LEU A 216 -1.29 33.78 -9.40
CA LEU A 216 -1.79 32.84 -10.41
C LEU A 216 -2.78 33.49 -11.40
N ASN A 217 -3.55 34.48 -10.95
CA ASN A 217 -4.47 35.25 -11.79
C ASN A 217 -3.77 36.06 -12.89
N ASN A 218 -2.49 36.42 -12.70
CA ASN A 218 -1.66 37.08 -13.70
C ASN A 218 -0.87 36.06 -14.55
N ALA A 219 -0.36 35.00 -13.90
CA ALA A 219 0.47 34.00 -14.57
C ALA A 219 -0.31 33.18 -15.62
N ILE A 220 -1.52 32.72 -15.27
CA ILE A 220 -2.30 31.82 -16.13
C ILE A 220 -2.71 32.48 -17.45
N PRO A 221 -3.29 33.71 -17.49
CA PRO A 221 -3.63 34.38 -18.74
C PRO A 221 -2.40 34.62 -19.65
N LEU A 222 -1.27 35.00 -19.06
CA LEU A 222 -0.01 35.15 -19.81
C LEU A 222 0.42 33.83 -20.44
N GLN A 223 0.37 32.73 -19.67
CA GLN A 223 0.75 31.42 -20.19
C GLN A 223 -0.23 30.89 -21.24
N ARG A 224 -1.53 31.19 -21.13
CA ARG A 224 -2.51 30.89 -22.19
C ARG A 224 -2.18 31.66 -23.47
N LYS A 225 -1.86 32.95 -23.35
CA LYS A 225 -1.44 33.78 -24.49
C LYS A 225 -0.22 33.16 -25.18
N VAL A 226 0.81 32.76 -24.44
CA VAL A 226 1.99 32.06 -24.98
C VAL A 226 1.61 30.81 -25.78
N ILE A 227 0.71 29.97 -25.25
CA ILE A 227 0.26 28.75 -25.95
C ILE A 227 -0.45 29.10 -27.27
N THR A 228 -1.29 30.14 -27.29
CA THR A 228 -2.01 30.58 -28.49
C THR A 228 -1.11 31.17 -29.58
N MET A 229 0.08 31.68 -29.22
CA MET A 229 1.05 32.22 -30.17
C MET A 229 1.68 31.15 -31.08
N TYR A 230 1.57 29.86 -30.74
CA TYR A 230 2.06 28.76 -31.57
C TYR A 230 0.92 28.22 -32.46
N PRO A 231 1.03 28.31 -33.80
CA PRO A 231 0.06 27.74 -34.73
C PRO A 231 0.00 26.20 -34.65
N GLU A 232 -1.18 25.60 -34.86
CA GLU A 232 -1.38 24.14 -34.74
C GLU A 232 -0.38 23.31 -35.52
N ARG A 233 -0.11 23.71 -36.78
CA ARG A 233 0.85 23.02 -37.67
C ARG A 233 2.28 22.85 -37.13
N VAL A 234 2.70 23.63 -36.13
CA VAL A 234 4.04 23.54 -35.53
C VAL A 234 4.04 23.03 -34.09
N ARG A 235 2.88 22.81 -33.47
CA ARG A 235 2.77 22.42 -32.05
C ARG A 235 3.42 21.08 -31.77
N ASP A 236 3.19 20.11 -32.65
CA ASP A 236 3.64 18.71 -32.49
C ASP A 236 5.15 18.50 -32.58
N THR A 237 5.90 19.53 -32.98
CA THR A 237 7.37 19.48 -33.14
C THR A 237 8.10 20.65 -32.45
N SER A 238 7.37 21.61 -31.88
CA SER A 238 7.96 22.81 -31.28
C SER A 238 8.34 22.59 -29.81
N TYR A 239 9.65 22.62 -29.53
CA TYR A 239 10.18 22.60 -28.16
C TYR A 239 9.64 23.75 -27.29
N ASN A 240 9.52 24.96 -27.87
CA ASN A 240 9.05 26.11 -27.10
C ASN A 240 7.56 25.98 -26.74
N TYR A 241 6.75 25.38 -27.63
CA TYR A 241 5.37 25.03 -27.33
C TYR A 241 5.30 23.97 -26.22
N ALA A 242 6.12 22.92 -26.31
CA ALA A 242 6.22 21.89 -25.27
C ALA A 242 6.54 22.51 -23.90
N VAL A 243 7.55 23.38 -23.81
CA VAL A 243 7.89 24.10 -22.56
C VAL A 243 6.73 24.97 -22.08
N ALA A 244 5.98 25.58 -23.00
CA ALA A 244 4.83 26.40 -22.65
C ALA A 244 3.69 25.58 -22.02
N ILE A 245 3.35 24.42 -22.58
CA ILE A 245 2.32 23.53 -22.00
C ILE A 245 2.81 22.88 -20.70
N TYR A 246 4.10 22.57 -20.58
CA TYR A 246 4.70 22.09 -19.33
C TYR A 246 4.62 23.15 -18.22
N THR A 247 4.88 24.42 -18.55
CA THR A 247 4.71 25.52 -17.58
C THR A 247 3.23 25.67 -17.18
N MET A 248 2.30 25.52 -18.12
CA MET A 248 0.86 25.53 -17.82
C MET A 248 0.44 24.34 -16.96
N SER A 249 1.03 23.15 -17.15
CA SER A 249 0.73 21.99 -16.31
C SER A 249 1.12 22.24 -14.85
N LEU A 250 2.27 22.90 -14.62
CA LEU A 250 2.70 23.29 -13.28
C LEU A 250 1.80 24.37 -12.64
N LEU A 251 1.29 25.31 -13.44
CA LEU A 251 0.26 26.24 -12.97
C LEU A 251 -1.04 25.52 -12.61
N TYR A 252 -1.44 24.51 -13.39
CA TYR A 252 -2.61 23.70 -13.06
C TYR A 252 -2.41 22.88 -11.80
N LYS A 253 -1.21 22.32 -11.57
CA LYS A 253 -0.83 21.68 -10.31
C LYS A 253 -1.08 22.59 -9.12
N ASP A 254 -0.61 23.83 -9.19
CA ASP A 254 -0.72 24.80 -8.09
C ASP A 254 -2.15 25.36 -7.92
N THR A 255 -3.02 25.17 -8.92
CA THR A 255 -4.48 25.38 -8.81
C THR A 255 -5.27 24.11 -8.53
N ASN A 256 -4.60 22.99 -8.21
CA ASN A 256 -5.19 21.68 -7.94
C ASN A 256 -6.04 21.10 -9.09
N GLN A 257 -5.80 21.57 -10.32
CA GLN A 257 -6.44 21.06 -11.54
C GLN A 257 -5.65 19.86 -12.09
N TYR A 258 -5.43 18.85 -11.25
CA TYR A 258 -4.53 17.72 -11.54
C TYR A 258 -4.92 16.93 -12.80
N LYS A 259 -6.21 16.81 -13.12
CA LYS A 259 -6.65 16.17 -14.39
C LYS A 259 -6.13 16.91 -15.62
N LYS A 260 -6.18 18.25 -15.62
CA LYS A 260 -5.63 19.08 -16.70
C LYS A 260 -4.10 19.06 -16.70
N GLU A 261 -3.48 19.01 -15.52
CA GLU A 261 -2.03 18.79 -15.41
C GLU A 261 -1.61 17.49 -16.08
N ILE A 262 -2.29 16.37 -15.77
CA ILE A 262 -2.01 15.04 -16.34
C ILE A 262 -2.13 15.08 -17.87
N GLU A 263 -3.19 15.70 -18.39
CA GLU A 263 -3.40 15.86 -19.84
C GLU A 263 -2.23 16.59 -20.50
N LEU A 264 -1.85 17.75 -19.96
CA LEU A 264 -0.75 18.56 -20.51
C LEU A 264 0.62 17.88 -20.36
N LEU A 265 0.87 17.15 -19.27
CA LEU A 265 2.09 16.38 -19.08
C LEU A 265 2.20 15.22 -20.09
N LYS A 266 1.08 14.56 -20.42
CA LYS A 266 1.03 13.53 -21.48
C LYS A 266 1.31 14.15 -22.86
N GLN A 267 0.66 15.25 -23.20
CA GLN A 267 0.92 15.97 -24.46
C GLN A 267 2.39 16.43 -24.56
N PHE A 268 2.94 16.98 -23.47
CA PHE A 268 4.35 17.34 -23.39
C PHE A 268 5.26 16.16 -23.72
N LYS A 269 5.01 15.01 -23.11
CA LYS A 269 5.79 13.79 -23.32
C LYS A 269 5.76 13.34 -24.78
N GLU A 270 4.58 13.35 -25.41
CA GLU A 270 4.42 12.95 -26.80
C GLU A 270 5.26 13.81 -27.75
N ILE A 271 5.22 15.13 -27.59
CA ILE A 271 6.00 16.09 -28.41
C ILE A 271 7.50 15.90 -28.18
N MET A 272 7.90 15.72 -26.91
CA MET A 272 9.30 15.58 -26.55
C MET A 272 9.92 14.25 -27.00
N LEU A 273 9.14 13.17 -27.08
CA LEU A 273 9.58 11.87 -27.62
C LEU A 273 9.89 11.95 -29.12
N ARG A 274 9.24 12.84 -29.87
CA ARG A 274 9.51 13.10 -31.29
C ARG A 274 10.77 13.95 -31.51
N THR A 275 11.47 14.38 -30.44
CA THR A 275 12.61 15.33 -30.51
C THR A 275 13.92 14.72 -29.95
N PRO A 276 14.97 14.45 -30.78
CA PRO A 276 16.12 13.61 -30.41
C PRO A 276 17.07 14.06 -29.28
N LYS A 277 16.90 15.24 -28.65
CA LYS A 277 17.94 15.89 -27.82
C LYS A 277 17.63 16.03 -26.32
N TYR A 278 16.50 15.54 -25.80
CA TYR A 278 15.96 16.08 -24.53
C TYR A 278 15.46 15.07 -23.48
N HIS A 279 16.18 13.96 -23.28
CA HIS A 279 15.83 12.92 -22.30
C HIS A 279 15.59 13.40 -20.85
N ARG A 280 16.33 14.41 -20.35
CA ARG A 280 16.20 14.85 -18.94
C ARG A 280 14.85 15.49 -18.61
N HIS A 281 14.25 16.20 -19.57
CA HIS A 281 12.94 16.82 -19.36
C HIS A 281 11.82 15.78 -19.30
N LEU A 282 11.96 14.67 -20.03
CA LEU A 282 11.02 13.55 -19.98
C LEU A 282 10.98 12.91 -18.59
N ILE A 283 12.14 12.69 -17.96
CA ILE A 283 12.18 12.09 -16.61
C ILE A 283 11.53 13.00 -15.57
N ASN A 284 11.71 14.32 -15.68
CA ASN A 284 11.05 15.27 -14.78
C ASN A 284 9.54 15.38 -15.02
N ALA A 285 9.11 15.29 -16.27
CA ALA A 285 7.69 15.23 -16.61
C ALA A 285 7.04 13.95 -16.06
N ASP A 286 7.69 12.79 -16.20
CA ASP A 286 7.23 11.54 -15.61
C ASP A 286 7.17 11.62 -14.07
N ASN A 287 8.17 12.23 -13.42
CA ASN A 287 8.09 12.46 -11.97
C ASN A 287 6.89 13.32 -11.57
N ASN A 288 6.64 14.42 -12.29
CA ASN A 288 5.48 15.27 -12.01
C ASN A 288 4.16 14.56 -12.33
N LEU A 289 4.16 13.72 -13.36
CA LEU A 289 3.00 12.91 -13.70
C LEU A 289 2.69 11.90 -12.59
N ALA A 290 3.71 11.30 -11.97
CA ALA A 290 3.54 10.46 -10.79
C ALA A 290 2.92 11.25 -9.63
N VAL A 291 3.42 12.45 -9.34
CA VAL A 291 2.85 13.34 -8.30
C VAL A 291 1.40 13.74 -8.63
N ALA A 292 1.08 14.01 -9.89
CA ALA A 292 -0.28 14.36 -10.30
C ALA A 292 -1.26 13.18 -10.16
N TYR A 293 -0.80 11.95 -10.42
CA TYR A 293 -1.58 10.74 -10.15
C TYR A 293 -1.80 10.51 -8.65
N ASP A 294 -0.78 10.71 -7.81
CA ASP A 294 -0.91 10.69 -6.35
C ASP A 294 -1.95 11.70 -5.85
N ASN A 295 -1.91 12.93 -6.34
CA ASN A 295 -2.86 13.98 -5.97
C ASN A 295 -4.33 13.68 -6.34
N ILE A 296 -4.60 12.78 -7.30
CA ILE A 296 -5.96 12.31 -7.61
C ILE A 296 -6.30 10.97 -6.93
N GLY A 297 -5.40 10.44 -6.10
CA GLY A 297 -5.56 9.18 -5.37
C GLY A 297 -5.19 7.93 -6.19
N ASP A 298 -4.53 8.08 -7.34
CA ASP A 298 -4.07 6.97 -8.18
C ASP A 298 -2.61 6.60 -7.86
N TYR A 299 -2.40 6.09 -6.65
CA TYR A 299 -1.07 5.81 -6.11
C TYR A 299 -0.31 4.73 -6.89
N GLN A 300 -1.00 3.80 -7.54
CA GLN A 300 -0.34 2.72 -8.29
C GLN A 300 0.24 3.24 -9.61
N LYS A 301 -0.49 4.07 -10.36
CA LYS A 301 0.12 4.75 -11.52
C LYS A 301 1.29 5.63 -11.08
N ALA A 302 1.16 6.29 -9.93
CA ALA A 302 2.26 7.05 -9.34
C ALA A 302 3.50 6.15 -9.09
N ILE A 303 3.33 5.00 -8.42
CA ILE A 303 4.38 4.01 -8.14
C ILE A 303 5.01 3.46 -9.41
N GLY A 304 4.19 3.02 -10.38
CA GLY A 304 4.67 2.48 -11.65
C GLY A 304 5.52 3.49 -12.43
N ILE A 305 5.08 4.75 -12.47
CA ILE A 305 5.83 5.82 -13.13
C ILE A 305 7.10 6.16 -12.35
N ILE A 306 7.05 6.30 -11.01
CA ILE A 306 8.24 6.65 -10.23
C ILE A 306 9.31 5.54 -10.24
N ASN A 307 8.91 4.26 -10.31
CA ASN A 307 9.82 3.14 -10.48
C ASN A 307 10.55 3.21 -11.83
N ASN A 308 9.83 3.51 -12.92
CA ASN A 308 10.46 3.71 -14.23
C ASN A 308 11.37 4.95 -14.22
N VAL A 309 10.97 6.03 -13.55
CA VAL A 309 11.81 7.22 -13.36
C VAL A 309 13.10 6.85 -12.64
N LEU A 310 13.03 6.12 -11.51
CA LEU A 310 14.17 5.69 -10.72
C LEU A 310 15.12 4.78 -11.51
N LYS A 311 14.58 3.82 -12.29
CA LYS A 311 15.37 2.95 -13.18
C LYS A 311 16.22 3.74 -14.18
N ASN A 312 15.72 4.87 -14.65
CA ASN A 312 16.39 5.74 -15.60
C ASN A 312 17.14 6.92 -14.94
N THR A 313 17.26 6.92 -13.60
CA THR A 313 17.96 7.96 -12.85
C THR A 313 19.35 7.47 -12.44
N PRO A 314 20.44 8.13 -12.86
CA PRO A 314 21.76 7.84 -12.30
C PRO A 314 21.78 8.04 -10.79
N LYS A 315 22.44 7.14 -10.04
CA LYS A 315 22.48 7.19 -8.57
C LYS A 315 23.20 8.43 -8.03
N ASP A 316 24.06 9.06 -8.83
CA ASP A 316 24.75 10.32 -8.53
C ASP A 316 23.95 11.57 -8.93
N ASP A 317 22.73 11.41 -9.49
CA ASP A 317 21.86 12.54 -9.81
C ASP A 317 21.32 13.19 -8.53
N SER A 318 21.46 14.51 -8.44
CA SER A 318 20.87 15.37 -7.40
C SER A 318 19.41 15.08 -7.06
N ASN A 319 18.60 14.60 -8.00
CA ASN A 319 17.18 14.29 -7.80
C ASN A 319 16.92 12.84 -7.40
N TYR A 320 17.93 11.96 -7.39
CA TYR A 320 17.77 10.56 -7.03
C TYR A 320 17.21 10.39 -5.61
N PRO A 321 17.70 11.08 -4.56
CA PRO A 321 17.12 11.02 -3.23
C PRO A 321 15.65 11.50 -3.20
N LYS A 322 15.32 12.55 -3.96
CA LYS A 322 13.95 13.10 -4.02
C LYS A 322 12.97 12.13 -4.69
N ARG A 323 13.44 11.40 -5.71
CA ARG A 323 12.63 10.38 -6.40
C ARG A 323 12.38 9.16 -5.51
N LEU A 324 13.38 8.75 -4.73
CA LEU A 324 13.20 7.72 -3.69
C LEU A 324 12.24 8.18 -2.59
N GLN A 325 12.33 9.45 -2.18
CA GLN A 325 11.37 10.04 -1.23
C GLN A 325 9.92 9.93 -1.74
N ASN A 326 9.68 10.24 -3.02
CA ASN A 326 8.35 10.14 -3.61
C ASN A 326 7.85 8.68 -3.63
N LEU A 327 8.71 7.72 -3.98
CA LEU A 327 8.36 6.28 -3.91
C LEU A 327 7.99 5.86 -2.48
N ALA A 328 8.81 6.22 -1.49
CA ALA A 328 8.55 5.92 -0.09
C ALA A 328 7.23 6.55 0.40
N TYR A 329 6.95 7.78 -0.02
CA TYR A 329 5.68 8.44 0.27
C TYR A 329 4.49 7.68 -0.32
N TYR A 330 4.56 7.23 -1.58
CA TYR A 330 3.46 6.46 -2.18
C TYR A 330 3.28 5.09 -1.53
N GLN A 331 4.37 4.41 -1.15
CA GLN A 331 4.30 3.17 -0.36
C GLN A 331 3.58 3.42 0.98
N ALA A 332 3.88 4.52 1.67
CA ALA A 332 3.21 4.89 2.91
C ALA A 332 1.72 5.18 2.72
N ARG A 333 1.31 5.80 1.60
CA ARG A 333 -0.12 6.03 1.26
C ARG A 333 -0.89 4.74 1.03
N LEU A 334 -0.20 3.67 0.66
CA LEU A 334 -0.76 2.33 0.52
C LEU A 334 -0.75 1.52 1.83
N GLY A 335 -0.07 2.02 2.87
CA GLY A 335 0.04 1.38 4.19
C GLY A 335 1.28 0.54 4.42
N ASP A 336 2.15 0.44 3.42
CA ASP A 336 3.41 -0.30 3.50
C ASP A 336 4.49 0.50 4.26
N TYR A 337 4.24 0.87 5.52
CA TYR A 337 5.13 1.74 6.29
C TYR A 337 6.54 1.17 6.46
N THR A 338 6.69 -0.15 6.55
CA THR A 338 8.00 -0.81 6.63
C THR A 338 8.79 -0.62 5.34
N LYS A 339 8.19 -0.91 4.17
CA LYS A 339 8.84 -0.68 2.87
C LYS A 339 9.13 0.81 2.63
N ALA A 340 8.24 1.69 3.09
CA ALA A 340 8.44 3.13 3.04
C ALA A 340 9.67 3.55 3.86
N ILE A 341 9.81 3.05 5.09
CA ILE A 341 10.99 3.30 5.93
C ILE A 341 12.27 2.80 5.26
N GLU A 342 12.28 1.57 4.73
CA GLU A 342 13.44 1.04 3.99
C GLU A 342 13.81 1.90 2.77
N THR A 343 12.80 2.41 2.06
CA THR A 343 13.01 3.27 0.89
C THR A 343 13.48 4.67 1.30
N TYR A 344 12.99 5.21 2.42
CA TYR A 344 13.55 6.43 3.03
C TYR A 344 15.00 6.23 3.46
N ASP A 345 15.37 5.07 4.02
CA ASP A 345 16.76 4.77 4.37
C ASP A 345 17.68 4.75 3.14
N LYS A 346 17.21 4.18 2.02
CA LYS A 346 17.91 4.28 0.72
C LYS A 346 18.04 5.73 0.26
N ALA A 347 17.00 6.55 0.44
CA ALA A 347 17.02 7.97 0.07
C ALA A 347 18.00 8.77 0.95
N ILE A 348 18.03 8.48 2.25
CA ILE A 348 18.93 9.09 3.24
C ILE A 348 20.38 8.81 2.86
N GLU A 349 20.70 7.55 2.54
CA GLU A 349 22.06 7.16 2.15
C GLU A 349 22.51 7.80 0.83
N ALA A 350 21.61 7.85 -0.17
CA ALA A 350 21.87 8.58 -1.41
C ALA A 350 22.07 10.08 -1.15
N CYS A 351 21.31 10.68 -0.23
CA CYS A 351 21.43 12.08 0.14
C CYS A 351 22.78 12.38 0.82
N LYS A 352 23.25 11.50 1.72
CA LYS A 352 24.58 11.62 2.35
C LYS A 352 25.71 11.61 1.33
N THR A 353 25.58 10.77 0.29
CA THR A 353 26.61 10.62 -0.75
C THR A 353 26.66 11.83 -1.70
N ILE A 354 25.50 12.37 -2.08
CA ILE A 354 25.40 13.45 -3.08
C ILE A 354 25.60 14.83 -2.45
N TYR A 355 25.01 15.02 -1.27
CA TYR A 355 25.07 16.26 -0.51
C TYR A 355 25.98 16.02 0.70
N ASP A 356 25.64 16.54 1.88
CA ASP A 356 26.29 16.21 3.15
C ASP A 356 25.17 16.14 4.21
N VAL A 357 25.44 15.60 5.39
CA VAL A 357 24.46 15.48 6.50
C VAL A 357 23.93 16.83 6.98
N ALA A 358 24.67 17.92 6.72
CA ALA A 358 24.22 19.28 7.04
C ALA A 358 23.17 19.84 6.05
N HIS A 359 22.89 19.15 4.94
CA HIS A 359 21.99 19.65 3.89
C HIS A 359 20.51 19.54 4.29
N SER A 360 19.68 20.54 3.93
CA SER A 360 18.24 20.56 4.29
C SER A 360 17.44 19.35 3.77
N ASN A 361 17.78 18.84 2.58
CA ASN A 361 17.22 17.58 2.06
C ASN A 361 17.45 16.37 3.00
N TYR A 362 18.56 16.33 3.73
CA TYR A 362 18.81 15.27 4.70
C TYR A 362 17.81 15.35 5.85
N ALA A 363 17.63 16.54 6.43
CA ALA A 363 16.62 16.79 7.46
C ALA A 363 15.18 16.47 6.99
N GLN A 364 14.83 16.78 5.73
CA GLN A 364 13.53 16.41 5.15
C GLN A 364 13.27 14.91 5.15
N LEU A 365 14.30 14.10 4.86
CA LEU A 365 14.17 12.64 4.83
C LEU A 365 14.06 12.04 6.23
N ILE A 366 14.83 12.56 7.19
CA ILE A 366 14.73 12.16 8.60
C ILE A 366 13.34 12.49 9.16
N ASP A 367 12.82 13.69 8.88
CA ASP A 367 11.44 14.07 9.25
C ASP A 367 10.40 13.13 8.60
N ALA A 368 10.53 12.84 7.31
CA ALA A 368 9.61 11.94 6.62
C ALA A 368 9.62 10.52 7.22
N LYS A 369 10.80 10.01 7.62
CA LYS A 369 10.92 8.75 8.37
C LYS A 369 10.27 8.85 9.75
N GLY A 370 10.43 9.96 10.47
CA GLY A 370 9.72 10.24 11.72
C GLY A 370 8.21 10.16 11.58
N GLN A 371 7.65 10.67 10.48
CA GLN A 371 6.21 10.55 10.18
C GLN A 371 5.78 9.08 10.02
N MET A 372 6.63 8.19 9.49
CA MET A 372 6.32 6.77 9.38
C MET A 372 6.27 6.09 10.74
N HIS A 373 7.25 6.38 11.61
CA HIS A 373 7.23 5.88 12.99
C HIS A 373 5.99 6.37 13.75
N LEU A 374 5.60 7.64 13.57
CA LEU A 374 4.36 8.19 14.15
C LEU A 374 3.14 7.38 13.69
N LYS A 375 3.06 7.05 12.40
CA LYS A 375 1.97 6.24 11.83
C LYS A 375 1.93 4.79 12.31
N LYS A 376 3.09 4.23 12.70
CA LYS A 376 3.20 2.89 13.30
C LYS A 376 2.90 2.86 14.80
N GLY A 377 2.59 3.99 15.43
CA GLY A 377 2.43 4.06 16.90
C GLY A 377 3.75 4.19 17.68
N GLU A 378 4.89 4.31 16.99
CA GLU A 378 6.22 4.38 17.60
C GLU A 378 6.57 5.83 17.97
N PHE A 379 5.76 6.44 18.85
CA PHE A 379 5.74 7.90 19.08
C PHE A 379 7.06 8.48 19.58
N LEU A 380 7.77 7.79 20.48
CA LEU A 380 9.08 8.24 20.99
C LEU A 380 10.16 8.26 19.89
N LYS A 381 10.18 7.25 19.01
CA LYS A 381 11.10 7.22 17.85
C LYS A 381 10.77 8.33 16.85
N ALA A 382 9.48 8.59 16.65
CA ALA A 382 9.04 9.71 15.81
C ALA A 382 9.54 11.05 16.37
N GLU A 383 9.35 11.29 17.68
CA GLU A 383 9.85 12.49 18.36
C GLU A 383 11.36 12.66 18.17
N GLN A 384 12.14 11.57 18.36
CA GLN A 384 13.58 11.58 18.18
C GLN A 384 13.98 12.01 16.77
N HIS A 385 13.37 11.44 15.73
CA HIS A 385 13.65 11.81 14.35
C HIS A 385 13.26 13.27 14.04
N PHE A 386 12.13 13.76 14.55
CA PHE A 386 11.74 15.16 14.35
C PHE A 386 12.74 16.13 15.00
N ARG A 387 13.20 15.83 16.23
CA ARG A 387 14.24 16.62 16.91
C ARG A 387 15.56 16.61 16.17
N GLU A 388 15.96 15.44 15.66
CA GLU A 388 17.17 15.30 14.84
C GLU A 388 17.10 16.17 13.58
N ALA A 389 16.00 16.08 12.82
CA ALA A 389 15.76 16.90 11.64
C ALA A 389 15.83 18.41 11.95
N MET A 390 15.19 18.84 13.05
CA MET A 390 15.24 20.24 13.49
C MET A 390 16.64 20.69 13.89
N SER A 391 17.42 19.84 14.58
CA SER A 391 18.80 20.16 14.96
C SER A 391 19.73 20.34 13.74
N ILE A 392 19.51 19.54 12.68
CA ILE A 392 20.24 19.70 11.42
C ILE A 392 19.90 21.04 10.77
N LEU A 393 18.63 21.44 10.76
CA LEU A 393 18.20 22.71 10.20
C LEU A 393 18.74 23.91 11.00
N ASP A 394 18.75 23.83 12.33
CA ASP A 394 19.29 24.89 13.19
C ASP A 394 20.78 25.19 12.93
N LYS A 395 21.54 24.18 12.49
CA LYS A 395 22.96 24.30 12.10
C LYS A 395 23.15 24.78 10.66
N ASN A 396 22.10 24.83 9.84
CA ASN A 396 22.16 25.21 8.44
C ASN A 396 21.92 26.73 8.28
N GLU A 397 22.79 27.42 7.54
CA GLU A 397 22.67 28.87 7.35
C GLU A 397 21.41 29.29 6.55
N GLY A 398 20.84 28.38 5.74
CA GLY A 398 19.74 28.66 4.81
C GLY A 398 18.32 28.52 5.38
N ILE A 399 18.08 27.62 6.34
CA ILE A 399 16.75 27.40 6.95
C ILE A 399 16.92 27.54 8.47
N LYS A 400 16.88 28.77 8.98
CA LYS A 400 16.97 29.07 10.41
C LYS A 400 15.61 28.91 11.09
N GLN A 401 15.57 28.96 12.43
CA GLN A 401 14.32 28.98 13.21
C GLN A 401 13.35 30.13 12.84
N SER A 402 13.83 31.15 12.12
CA SER A 402 13.02 32.24 11.59
C SER A 402 12.44 31.97 10.19
N HIS A 403 12.80 30.87 9.55
CA HIS A 403 12.37 30.51 8.19
C HIS A 403 10.99 29.84 8.22
N SER A 404 10.10 30.20 7.29
CA SER A 404 8.72 29.73 7.26
C SER A 404 8.59 28.21 7.11
N GLU A 405 9.49 27.59 6.34
CA GLU A 405 9.55 26.12 6.20
C GLU A 405 9.85 25.41 7.52
N TYR A 406 10.51 26.07 8.48
CA TYR A 406 10.77 25.50 9.81
C TYR A 406 9.46 25.18 10.55
N GLY A 407 8.39 25.92 10.27
CA GLY A 407 7.07 25.69 10.84
C GLY A 407 6.44 24.34 10.47
N PHE A 408 6.86 23.71 9.36
CA PHE A 408 6.44 22.36 9.01
C PHE A 408 7.00 21.31 9.97
N TYR A 409 8.28 21.41 10.30
CA TYR A 409 8.97 20.48 11.20
C TYR A 409 8.46 20.62 12.65
N LEU A 410 8.23 21.84 13.10
CA LEU A 410 7.60 22.11 14.40
C LEU A 410 6.23 21.45 14.52
N ASN A 411 5.47 21.41 13.43
CA ASN A 411 4.16 20.78 13.42
C ASN A 411 4.25 19.25 13.48
N ASN A 412 5.14 18.63 12.71
CA ASN A 412 5.34 17.18 12.79
C ASN A 412 5.84 16.75 14.17
N TYR A 413 6.79 17.52 14.74
CA TYR A 413 7.20 17.38 16.13
C TYR A 413 6.01 17.49 17.09
N ALA A 414 5.16 18.51 16.92
CA ALA A 414 3.98 18.68 17.76
C ALA A 414 2.99 17.51 17.66
N ARG A 415 2.84 16.87 16.49
CA ARG A 415 1.99 15.67 16.35
C ARG A 415 2.53 14.49 17.16
N SER A 416 3.85 14.34 17.30
CA SER A 416 4.42 13.36 18.25
C SER A 416 4.13 13.75 19.70
N LEU A 417 4.16 15.04 20.03
CA LEU A 417 3.78 15.51 21.37
C LEU A 417 2.31 15.27 21.68
N LEU A 418 1.40 15.50 20.72
CA LEU A 418 -0.03 15.18 20.87
C LEU A 418 -0.25 13.69 21.12
N ALA A 419 0.45 12.83 20.39
CA ALA A 419 0.39 11.38 20.57
C ALA A 419 1.01 10.90 21.90
N LEU A 420 1.93 11.69 22.47
CA LEU A 420 2.52 11.49 23.80
C LEU A 420 1.77 12.27 24.89
N GLU A 421 0.60 12.83 24.59
CA GLU A 421 -0.26 13.57 25.51
C GLU A 421 0.37 14.84 26.13
N ARG A 422 1.44 15.36 25.51
CA ARG A 422 2.13 16.60 25.90
C ARG A 422 1.48 17.82 25.22
N TYR A 423 0.20 18.05 25.52
CA TYR A 423 -0.65 18.98 24.77
C TYR A 423 -0.19 20.43 24.81
N ASP A 424 0.24 20.95 25.98
CA ASP A 424 0.68 22.34 26.09
C ASP A 424 1.93 22.62 25.25
N GLU A 425 2.91 21.71 25.28
CA GLU A 425 4.11 21.80 24.45
C GLU A 425 3.77 21.72 22.96
N ALA A 426 2.82 20.86 22.60
CA ALA A 426 2.33 20.75 21.23
C ALA A 426 1.69 22.07 20.76
N ILE A 427 0.81 22.68 21.57
CA ILE A 427 0.15 23.96 21.26
C ILE A 427 1.20 25.06 21.05
N VAL A 428 2.21 25.15 21.91
CA VAL A 428 3.29 26.14 21.77
C VAL A 428 4.05 25.92 20.46
N SER A 429 4.41 24.68 20.14
CA SER A 429 5.11 24.32 18.90
C SER A 429 4.28 24.63 17.65
N ILE A 430 3.00 24.26 17.64
CA ILE A 430 2.09 24.49 16.51
C ILE A 430 1.88 25.99 16.29
N LYS A 431 1.62 26.77 17.37
CA LYS A 431 1.46 28.23 17.28
C LYS A 431 2.73 28.90 16.75
N LYS A 432 3.91 28.46 17.20
CA LYS A 432 5.19 28.93 16.64
C LYS A 432 5.28 28.61 15.15
N GLY A 433 4.91 27.39 14.72
CA GLY A 433 4.90 27.00 13.32
C GLY A 433 3.90 27.77 12.44
N ILE A 434 2.72 28.10 12.98
CA ILE A 434 1.71 28.96 12.31
C ILE A 434 2.26 30.37 12.14
N LYS A 435 2.79 30.99 13.20
CA LYS A 435 3.38 32.34 13.15
C LYS A 435 4.51 32.45 12.13
N LEU A 436 5.36 31.43 12.04
CA LEU A 436 6.42 31.37 11.02
C LEU A 436 5.87 31.27 9.59
N SER A 437 4.71 30.63 9.41
CA SER A 437 4.06 30.51 8.10
C SER A 437 3.34 31.80 7.67
N GLU A 438 2.87 32.60 8.62
CA GLU A 438 2.16 33.87 8.38
C GLU A 438 3.11 35.02 8.02
N GLY A 439 4.40 34.92 8.35
CA GLY A 439 5.43 35.89 7.97
C GLY A 439 5.81 35.90 6.48
N ASN A 440 5.23 35.02 5.67
CA ASN A 440 5.51 34.88 4.23
C ASN A 440 4.34 35.36 3.37
N SER A 441 4.65 35.97 2.23
CA SER A 441 3.65 36.39 1.23
C SER A 441 2.89 35.23 0.56
N ILE A 442 3.31 33.96 0.76
CA ILE A 442 2.65 32.77 0.21
C ILE A 442 2.82 31.58 1.17
N PRO A 443 1.90 31.34 2.12
CA PRO A 443 1.84 30.06 2.82
C PRO A 443 1.55 28.95 1.80
N ASP A 444 2.21 27.78 1.89
CA ASP A 444 1.68 26.54 1.30
C ASP A 444 0.34 26.27 2.00
N PRO A 445 -0.81 26.45 1.32
CA PRO A 445 -2.06 26.53 2.05
C PRO A 445 -2.47 25.19 2.62
N VAL A 446 -2.12 24.07 1.96
CA VAL A 446 -2.41 22.72 2.49
C VAL A 446 -1.63 22.49 3.78
N ARG A 447 -0.35 22.84 3.83
CA ARG A 447 0.45 22.75 5.07
C ARG A 447 -0.02 23.74 6.13
N TYR A 448 -0.57 24.88 5.72
CA TYR A 448 -1.14 25.84 6.66
C TYR A 448 -2.40 25.27 7.33
N TYR A 449 -3.36 24.76 6.55
CA TYR A 449 -4.59 24.18 7.10
C TYR A 449 -4.34 22.93 7.93
N ARG A 450 -3.34 22.11 7.59
CA ARG A 450 -2.96 20.96 8.44
C ARG A 450 -2.50 21.40 9.83
N LYS A 451 -1.70 22.47 9.93
CA LYS A 451 -1.33 23.06 11.23
C LYS A 451 -2.55 23.57 12.01
N GLN A 452 -3.52 24.18 11.32
CA GLN A 452 -4.76 24.62 11.94
C GLN A 452 -5.60 23.44 12.45
N GLN A 453 -5.65 22.35 11.69
CA GLN A 453 -6.30 21.11 12.10
C GLN A 453 -5.61 20.48 13.32
N ASP A 454 -4.28 20.38 13.34
CA ASP A 454 -3.51 19.86 14.47
C ASP A 454 -3.66 20.77 15.71
N LEU A 455 -3.76 22.09 15.53
CA LEU A 455 -4.07 23.03 16.63
C LEU A 455 -5.48 22.80 17.18
N ALA A 456 -6.48 22.62 16.31
CA ALA A 456 -7.84 22.33 16.72
C ALA A 456 -7.93 20.99 17.47
N GLU A 457 -7.17 19.97 17.05
CA GLU A 457 -7.05 18.71 17.77
C GLU A 457 -6.46 18.91 19.18
N ALA A 458 -5.38 19.68 19.30
CA ALA A 458 -4.81 20.05 20.59
C ALA A 458 -5.80 20.81 21.49
N TYR A 459 -6.61 21.69 20.91
CA TYR A 459 -7.68 22.40 21.62
C TYR A 459 -8.81 21.50 22.07
N MET A 460 -9.24 20.55 21.24
CA MET A 460 -10.20 19.52 21.67
C MET A 460 -9.66 18.71 22.85
N LYS A 461 -8.37 18.35 22.85
CA LYS A 461 -7.73 17.62 23.96
C LYS A 461 -7.52 18.45 25.23
N THR A 462 -7.54 19.78 25.13
CA THR A 462 -7.42 20.71 26.26
C THR A 462 -8.73 21.41 26.60
N GLU A 463 -9.86 20.82 26.19
CA GLU A 463 -11.23 21.28 26.46
C GLU A 463 -11.59 22.69 25.94
N LYS A 464 -10.81 23.19 24.96
CA LYS A 464 -11.03 24.47 24.26
C LYS A 464 -11.87 24.26 23.00
N PHE A 465 -13.09 23.78 23.20
CA PHE A 465 -13.94 23.29 22.11
C PHE A 465 -14.39 24.39 21.16
N ASP A 466 -14.70 25.58 21.67
CA ASP A 466 -15.12 26.74 20.87
C ASP A 466 -14.00 27.20 19.94
N GLU A 467 -12.77 27.28 20.45
CA GLU A 467 -11.59 27.66 19.66
C GLU A 467 -11.28 26.61 18.58
N ALA A 468 -11.38 25.32 18.91
CA ALA A 468 -11.21 24.24 17.95
C ALA A 468 -12.22 24.33 16.80
N LEU A 469 -13.51 24.48 17.14
CA LEU A 469 -14.59 24.56 16.15
C LEU A 469 -14.46 25.83 15.29
N SER A 470 -14.16 26.97 15.91
CA SER A 470 -13.98 28.24 15.20
C SER A 470 -12.87 28.16 14.14
N ILE A 471 -11.73 27.57 14.50
CA ILE A 471 -10.59 27.40 13.59
C ILE A 471 -10.96 26.47 12.42
N LEU A 472 -11.58 25.33 12.70
CA LEU A 472 -11.96 24.38 11.65
C LEU A 472 -13.05 24.96 10.71
N LYS A 473 -14.08 25.62 11.25
CA LYS A 473 -15.12 26.24 10.43
C LYS A 473 -14.58 27.35 9.54
N LYS A 474 -13.64 28.15 10.03
CA LYS A 474 -13.02 29.25 9.29
C LYS A 474 -12.38 28.79 7.97
N TYR A 475 -11.82 27.59 7.93
CA TYR A 475 -11.03 27.10 6.79
C TYR A 475 -11.68 25.98 5.97
N GLU A 476 -12.86 25.50 6.36
CA GLU A 476 -13.55 24.38 5.69
C GLU A 476 -13.69 24.56 4.18
N THR A 477 -14.19 25.72 3.73
CA THR A 477 -14.42 26.00 2.31
C THR A 477 -13.10 26.02 1.52
N ASP A 478 -12.07 26.63 2.09
CA ASP A 478 -10.75 26.69 1.47
C ASP A 478 -10.13 25.30 1.31
N VAL A 479 -10.23 24.48 2.36
CA VAL A 479 -9.71 23.10 2.36
C VAL A 479 -10.46 22.26 1.31
N ALA A 480 -11.79 22.36 1.27
CA ALA A 480 -12.62 21.64 0.31
C ALA A 480 -12.30 22.00 -1.15
N GLN A 481 -12.11 23.30 -1.44
CA GLN A 481 -11.76 23.77 -2.79
C GLN A 481 -10.36 23.32 -3.22
N ARG A 482 -9.41 23.25 -2.28
CA ARG A 482 -8.02 22.92 -2.59
C ARG A 482 -7.76 21.43 -2.68
N LEU A 483 -8.20 20.65 -1.70
CA LEU A 483 -8.00 19.20 -1.69
C LEU A 483 -8.98 18.49 -2.64
N GLY A 484 -10.16 19.07 -2.84
CA GLY A 484 -11.28 18.42 -3.52
C GLY A 484 -12.11 17.56 -2.56
N LYS A 485 -13.42 17.53 -2.77
CA LYS A 485 -14.38 16.88 -1.86
C LYS A 485 -14.27 15.35 -1.76
N SER A 486 -13.49 14.71 -2.64
CA SER A 486 -13.28 13.26 -2.63
C SER A 486 -11.92 12.85 -2.07
N HIS A 487 -11.12 13.79 -1.57
CA HIS A 487 -9.76 13.52 -1.12
C HIS A 487 -9.73 13.05 0.34
N GLN A 488 -8.89 12.06 0.66
CA GLN A 488 -8.82 11.45 2.00
C GLN A 488 -8.49 12.47 3.11
N ASP A 489 -7.52 13.35 2.87
CA ASP A 489 -7.17 14.42 3.83
C ASP A 489 -8.37 15.36 4.11
N TYR A 490 -9.29 15.54 3.15
CA TYR A 490 -10.53 16.29 3.40
C TYR A 490 -11.50 15.47 4.24
N GLY A 491 -11.61 14.15 4.02
CA GLY A 491 -12.34 13.26 4.93
C GLY A 491 -11.84 13.36 6.38
N ALA A 492 -10.52 13.29 6.59
CA ALA A 492 -9.92 13.47 7.91
C ALA A 492 -10.23 14.85 8.53
N TYR A 493 -10.28 15.90 7.70
CA TYR A 493 -10.68 17.24 8.14
C TYR A 493 -12.15 17.29 8.58
N LEU A 494 -13.05 16.69 7.80
CA LEU A 494 -14.48 16.58 8.13
C LEU A 494 -14.68 15.78 9.41
N LYS A 495 -13.93 14.69 9.62
CA LYS A 495 -13.94 13.94 10.88
C LYS A 495 -13.62 14.82 12.08
N ASN A 496 -12.57 15.65 11.98
CA ASN A 496 -12.21 16.58 13.05
C ASN A 496 -13.27 17.68 13.27
N LEU A 497 -13.93 18.16 12.20
CA LEU A 497 -15.12 19.03 12.32
C LEU A 497 -16.26 18.32 13.05
N GLY A 498 -16.52 17.05 12.72
CA GLY A 498 -17.51 16.22 13.39
C GLY A 498 -17.24 16.10 14.89
N LYS A 499 -15.99 15.80 15.27
CA LYS A 499 -15.56 15.77 16.68
C LYS A 499 -15.73 17.12 17.38
N ALA A 500 -15.30 18.21 16.74
CA ALA A 500 -15.42 19.54 17.32
C ALA A 500 -16.89 19.96 17.51
N HIS A 501 -17.77 19.62 16.56
CA HIS A 501 -19.20 19.83 16.72
C HIS A 501 -19.79 18.97 17.85
N LEU A 502 -19.38 17.71 17.95
CA LEU A 502 -19.85 16.81 19.00
C LEU A 502 -19.48 17.35 20.39
N LEU A 503 -18.23 17.75 20.59
CA LEU A 503 -17.74 18.34 21.84
C LEU A 503 -18.44 19.66 22.20
N ASN A 504 -18.90 20.41 21.19
CA ASN A 504 -19.75 21.60 21.37
C ASN A 504 -21.25 21.29 21.45
N SER A 505 -21.65 20.03 21.66
CA SER A 505 -23.06 19.60 21.73
C SER A 505 -23.90 19.86 20.46
N ASN A 506 -23.26 20.09 19.31
CA ASN A 506 -23.90 20.28 18.01
C ASN A 506 -24.07 18.95 17.27
N HIS A 507 -24.93 18.08 17.82
CA HIS A 507 -25.06 16.68 17.42
C HIS A 507 -25.41 16.50 15.94
N ASN A 508 -26.45 17.15 15.41
CA ASN A 508 -26.87 16.97 14.02
C ASN A 508 -25.76 17.31 13.00
N GLU A 509 -25.03 18.40 13.25
CA GLU A 509 -23.90 18.79 12.41
C GLU A 509 -22.76 17.77 12.54
N ALA A 510 -22.46 17.31 13.76
CA ALA A 510 -21.45 16.28 13.98
C ALA A 510 -21.72 15.02 13.15
N TYR A 511 -22.98 14.55 13.13
CA TYR A 511 -23.39 13.40 12.32
C TYR A 511 -23.15 13.65 10.81
N ASN A 512 -23.59 14.78 10.28
CA ASN A 512 -23.41 15.10 8.85
C ASN A 512 -21.93 15.04 8.44
N TYR A 513 -21.04 15.51 9.31
CA TYR A 513 -19.60 15.45 9.09
C TYR A 513 -19.03 14.03 9.18
N PHE A 514 -19.48 13.22 10.15
CA PHE A 514 -19.08 11.82 10.24
C PHE A 514 -19.57 11.01 9.04
N ASP A 515 -20.79 11.21 8.57
CA ASP A 515 -21.35 10.55 7.38
C ASP A 515 -20.58 10.90 6.11
N ALA A 516 -20.29 12.19 5.91
CA ALA A 516 -19.50 12.66 4.77
C ALA A 516 -18.07 12.10 4.80
N SER A 517 -17.43 12.08 5.98
CA SER A 517 -16.11 11.47 6.16
C SER A 517 -16.14 9.97 5.86
N ASN A 518 -17.09 9.22 6.44
CA ASN A 518 -17.23 7.78 6.22
C ASN A 518 -17.45 7.46 4.74
N THR A 519 -18.28 8.25 4.05
CA THR A 519 -18.52 8.09 2.61
C THR A 519 -17.23 8.27 1.79
N ILE A 520 -16.36 9.22 2.15
CA ILE A 520 -15.04 9.38 1.50
C ILE A 520 -14.17 8.15 1.76
N THR A 521 -14.13 7.64 2.99
CA THR A 521 -13.36 6.44 3.35
C THR A 521 -13.84 5.20 2.58
N ILE A 522 -15.15 4.93 2.52
CA ILE A 522 -15.71 3.79 1.76
C ILE A 522 -15.41 3.90 0.26
N ASN A 523 -15.55 5.10 -0.33
CA ASN A 523 -15.20 5.32 -1.73
C ASN A 523 -13.71 5.13 -2.01
N GLN A 524 -12.85 5.36 -1.02
CA GLN A 524 -11.43 5.09 -1.13
C GLN A 524 -11.14 3.59 -1.09
N ILE A 525 -11.79 2.84 -0.19
CA ILE A 525 -11.68 1.38 -0.14
C ILE A 525 -12.04 0.79 -1.50
N ASP A 526 -13.19 1.18 -2.09
CA ASP A 526 -13.61 0.69 -3.42
C ASP A 526 -12.58 0.97 -4.52
N LYS A 527 -11.95 2.15 -4.51
CA LYS A 527 -10.92 2.49 -5.50
C LYS A 527 -9.63 1.72 -5.31
N VAL A 528 -9.19 1.55 -4.06
CA VAL A 528 -7.91 0.92 -3.72
C VAL A 528 -7.97 -0.58 -3.95
N PHE A 529 -9.09 -1.21 -3.57
CA PHE A 529 -9.27 -2.66 -3.62
C PHE A 529 -9.19 -3.19 -5.05
N LYS A 530 -9.68 -2.43 -6.04
CA LYS A 530 -9.71 -2.82 -7.47
C LYS A 530 -8.36 -3.20 -8.07
N PHE A 531 -7.23 -2.84 -7.46
CA PHE A 531 -5.93 -2.99 -8.11
C PHE A 531 -4.82 -3.55 -7.21
N ARG A 532 -5.19 -4.08 -6.04
CA ARG A 532 -4.25 -4.55 -5.01
C ARG A 532 -4.51 -6.00 -4.64
N THR A 533 -3.45 -6.67 -4.21
CA THR A 533 -3.55 -8.05 -3.73
C THR A 533 -4.28 -8.13 -2.39
N GLU A 534 -4.74 -9.32 -2.03
CA GLU A 534 -5.39 -9.59 -0.74
C GLU A 534 -4.52 -9.16 0.44
N LYS A 535 -3.22 -9.48 0.38
CA LYS A 535 -2.23 -9.07 1.40
C LYS A 535 -2.16 -7.55 1.55
N GLU A 536 -2.05 -6.86 0.42
CA GLU A 536 -1.95 -5.41 0.36
C GLU A 536 -3.25 -4.73 0.85
N ASN A 537 -4.41 -5.28 0.51
CA ASN A 537 -5.71 -4.81 1.00
C ASN A 537 -5.86 -5.03 2.50
N LYS A 538 -5.38 -6.15 3.05
CA LYS A 538 -5.36 -6.40 4.50
C LYS A 538 -4.55 -5.33 5.24
N GLU A 539 -3.35 -5.01 4.77
CA GLU A 539 -2.51 -3.96 5.35
C GLU A 539 -3.20 -2.58 5.31
N PHE A 540 -3.93 -2.29 4.24
CA PHE A 540 -4.73 -1.07 4.12
C PHE A 540 -5.93 -1.04 5.08
N MET A 541 -6.62 -2.16 5.26
CA MET A 541 -7.75 -2.24 6.20
C MET A 541 -7.32 -2.09 7.65
N GLU A 542 -6.19 -2.67 8.03
CA GLU A 542 -5.61 -2.46 9.37
C GLU A 542 -5.27 -0.98 9.62
N MET A 543 -4.88 -0.22 8.58
CA MET A 543 -4.70 1.23 8.69
C MET A 543 -6.01 1.96 8.98
N LEU A 544 -7.11 1.55 8.33
CA LEU A 544 -8.41 2.22 8.45
C LEU A 544 -9.20 1.77 9.69
N ARG A 545 -8.85 0.62 10.28
CA ARG A 545 -9.53 0.05 11.44
C ARG A 545 -9.78 1.05 12.58
N PRO A 546 -8.83 1.91 13.01
CA PRO A 546 -9.10 2.88 14.06
C PRO A 546 -10.23 3.86 13.73
N GLU A 547 -10.47 4.15 12.44
CA GLU A 547 -11.58 5.03 12.04
C GLU A 547 -12.95 4.38 12.23
N PHE A 548 -13.04 3.08 11.93
CA PHE A 548 -14.27 2.32 12.17
C PHE A 548 -14.49 2.05 13.65
N ASP A 549 -13.43 1.71 14.39
CA ASP A 549 -13.49 1.47 15.84
C ASP A 549 -13.98 2.73 16.57
N GLU A 550 -13.48 3.91 16.19
CA GLU A 550 -13.91 5.20 16.75
C GLU A 550 -15.40 5.48 16.51
N LEU A 551 -15.92 5.25 15.29
CA LEU A 551 -17.34 5.44 15.00
C LEU A 551 -18.24 4.50 15.80
N GLN A 552 -17.79 3.28 16.07
CA GLN A 552 -18.52 2.32 16.91
C GLN A 552 -18.53 2.76 18.37
N ALA A 553 -17.38 3.16 18.93
CA ALA A 553 -17.30 3.70 20.28
C ALA A 553 -18.22 4.93 20.46
N LEU A 554 -18.21 5.86 19.50
CA LEU A 554 -19.06 7.05 19.54
C LEU A 554 -20.56 6.72 19.59
N ALA A 555 -21.00 5.64 18.94
CA ALA A 555 -22.41 5.22 18.96
C ALA A 555 -22.88 4.73 20.33
N ILE A 556 -21.96 4.18 21.14
CA ILE A 556 -22.23 3.73 22.52
C ILE A 556 -22.25 4.94 23.46
N ASP A 557 -21.22 5.78 23.38
CA ASP A 557 -21.02 6.87 24.33
C ASP A 557 -22.05 8.02 24.15
N ASN A 558 -22.59 8.19 22.94
CA ASN A 558 -23.41 9.36 22.59
C ASN A 558 -24.87 9.00 22.27
N LYS A 559 -25.71 8.90 23.31
CA LYS A 559 -27.15 8.58 23.20
C LYS A 559 -27.92 9.42 22.17
N LYS A 560 -27.58 10.71 22.00
CA LYS A 560 -28.26 11.63 21.06
C LYS A 560 -27.96 11.33 19.59
N LEU A 561 -26.77 10.80 19.29
CA LEU A 561 -26.35 10.43 17.94
C LEU A 561 -26.46 8.93 17.66
N SER A 562 -26.69 8.15 18.71
CA SER A 562 -26.65 6.69 18.67
C SER A 562 -27.43 6.13 17.48
N SER A 563 -28.71 6.47 17.29
CA SER A 563 -29.51 5.94 16.17
C SER A 563 -28.92 6.23 14.78
N GLN A 564 -28.33 7.40 14.57
CA GLN A 564 -27.75 7.79 13.30
C GLN A 564 -26.36 7.15 13.08
N LEU A 565 -25.55 7.05 14.13
CA LEU A 565 -24.24 6.37 14.06
C LEU A 565 -24.41 4.84 13.92
N ILE A 566 -25.42 4.25 14.58
CA ILE A 566 -25.79 2.83 14.41
C ILE A 566 -26.12 2.54 12.94
N TYR A 567 -26.82 3.45 12.25
CA TYR A 567 -27.11 3.31 10.82
C TYR A 567 -25.81 3.20 9.98
N ILE A 568 -24.88 4.14 10.19
CA ILE A 568 -23.58 4.15 9.48
C ILE A 568 -22.79 2.89 9.83
N ASN A 569 -22.69 2.56 11.11
CA ASN A 569 -21.88 1.45 11.59
C ASN A 569 -22.42 0.10 11.11
N LEU A 570 -23.73 -0.13 11.13
CA LEU A 570 -24.31 -1.36 10.59
C LEU A 570 -23.94 -1.51 9.10
N ASN A 571 -24.12 -0.47 8.29
CA ASN A 571 -23.73 -0.51 6.88
C ASN A 571 -22.23 -0.78 6.68
N ASN A 572 -21.38 -0.21 7.54
CA ASN A 572 -19.96 -0.52 7.56
C ASN A 572 -19.72 -2.00 7.90
N GLN A 573 -20.37 -2.56 8.92
CA GLN A 573 -20.20 -3.98 9.27
C GLN A 573 -20.66 -4.92 8.14
N LEU A 574 -21.79 -4.62 7.50
CA LEU A 574 -22.29 -5.38 6.35
C LEU A 574 -21.32 -5.36 5.15
N LEU A 575 -20.50 -4.31 5.03
CA LEU A 575 -19.44 -4.20 4.03
C LEU A 575 -18.18 -4.95 4.47
N LEU A 576 -17.71 -4.69 5.69
CA LEU A 576 -16.39 -5.15 6.17
C LEU A 576 -16.34 -6.66 6.39
N LYS A 577 -17.48 -7.33 6.62
CA LYS A 577 -17.53 -8.77 6.82
C LYS A 577 -17.06 -9.57 5.60
N ASN A 578 -15.99 -10.34 5.79
CA ASN A 578 -15.38 -11.20 4.77
C ASN A 578 -15.04 -10.45 3.48
N LEU A 579 -14.73 -9.15 3.56
CA LEU A 579 -14.53 -8.30 2.40
C LEU A 579 -13.38 -8.83 1.53
N LEU A 580 -12.23 -9.13 2.13
CA LEU A 580 -11.06 -9.64 1.42
C LEU A 580 -11.34 -11.00 0.77
N LEU A 581 -11.99 -11.91 1.52
CA LEU A 581 -12.39 -13.23 1.01
C LEU A 581 -13.32 -13.09 -0.21
N SER A 582 -14.37 -12.28 -0.08
CA SER A 582 -15.38 -12.09 -1.12
C SER A 582 -14.78 -11.49 -2.39
N GLN A 583 -13.83 -10.56 -2.24
CA GLN A 583 -13.14 -9.94 -3.35
C GLN A 583 -12.23 -10.93 -4.09
N SER A 584 -11.39 -11.66 -3.34
CA SER A 584 -10.46 -12.65 -3.89
C SER A 584 -11.21 -13.72 -4.68
N LYS A 585 -12.32 -14.23 -4.11
CA LYS A 585 -13.24 -15.16 -4.79
C LYS A 585 -13.84 -14.55 -6.07
N GLN A 586 -14.40 -13.35 -5.99
CA GLN A 586 -15.05 -12.69 -7.12
C GLN A 586 -14.09 -12.45 -8.29
N ILE A 587 -12.84 -12.07 -8.03
CA ILE A 587 -11.83 -11.85 -9.08
C ILE A 587 -11.57 -13.14 -9.84
N ILE A 588 -11.29 -14.23 -9.14
CA ILE A 588 -10.98 -15.51 -9.77
C ILE A 588 -12.20 -16.04 -10.52
N GLU A 589 -13.39 -16.07 -9.90
CA GLU A 589 -14.62 -16.53 -10.55
C GLU A 589 -14.92 -15.78 -11.84
N LYS A 590 -14.91 -14.44 -11.80
CA LYS A 590 -15.23 -13.62 -12.98
C LYS A 590 -14.18 -13.69 -14.07
N LEU A 591 -12.91 -13.92 -13.73
CA LEU A 591 -11.89 -14.15 -14.73
C LEU A 591 -11.99 -15.56 -15.32
N SER A 592 -12.37 -16.56 -14.51
CA SER A 592 -12.63 -17.94 -14.94
C SER A 592 -13.87 -18.09 -15.83
N ASP A 593 -14.88 -17.23 -15.68
CA ASP A 593 -16.05 -17.18 -16.57
C ASP A 593 -15.67 -16.89 -18.05
N ASN A 594 -14.47 -16.33 -18.29
CA ASN A 594 -14.04 -15.83 -19.60
C ASN A 594 -12.98 -16.75 -20.24
N THR A 595 -13.35 -17.40 -21.34
CA THR A 595 -12.64 -18.54 -21.95
C THR A 595 -11.40 -18.18 -22.79
N ASP A 596 -10.80 -16.98 -22.63
CA ASP A 596 -9.59 -16.67 -23.40
C ASP A 596 -8.37 -17.37 -22.81
N SER A 597 -7.56 -17.96 -23.69
CA SER A 597 -6.42 -18.81 -23.32
C SER A 597 -5.37 -18.08 -22.49
N ILE A 598 -5.28 -16.75 -22.58
CA ILE A 598 -4.31 -15.94 -21.83
C ILE A 598 -4.74 -15.85 -20.37
N THR A 599 -5.99 -15.47 -20.12
CA THR A 599 -6.56 -15.38 -18.77
C THR A 599 -6.52 -16.74 -18.07
N ALA A 600 -6.90 -17.81 -18.78
CA ALA A 600 -6.82 -19.17 -18.26
C ALA A 600 -5.39 -19.56 -17.86
N ASN A 601 -4.40 -19.25 -18.70
CA ASN A 601 -2.99 -19.53 -18.39
C ASN A 601 -2.48 -18.69 -17.20
N MET A 602 -2.88 -17.43 -17.05
CA MET A 602 -2.51 -16.60 -15.90
C MET A 602 -3.06 -17.16 -14.58
N ILE A 603 -4.32 -17.61 -14.57
CA ILE A 603 -4.93 -18.25 -13.40
C ILE A 603 -4.22 -19.58 -13.10
N PHE A 604 -3.91 -20.38 -14.13
CA PHE A 604 -3.18 -21.62 -13.99
C PHE A 604 -1.79 -21.40 -13.38
N GLU A 605 -1.01 -20.44 -13.90
CA GLU A 605 0.30 -20.06 -13.34
C GLU A 605 0.21 -19.61 -11.89
N TYR A 606 -0.80 -18.80 -11.55
CA TYR A 606 -1.06 -18.34 -10.18
C TYR A 606 -1.35 -19.51 -9.23
N ARG A 607 -2.23 -20.43 -9.63
CA ARG A 607 -2.57 -21.64 -8.83
C ARG A 607 -1.36 -22.57 -8.68
N GLN A 608 -0.61 -22.79 -9.76
CA GLN A 608 0.61 -23.61 -9.72
C GLN A 608 1.65 -23.03 -8.76
N LEU A 609 1.81 -21.71 -8.75
CA LEU A 609 2.73 -21.04 -7.84
C LEU A 609 2.27 -21.15 -6.38
N LYS A 610 0.96 -21.04 -6.10
CA LYS A 610 0.43 -21.33 -4.75
C LYS A 610 0.69 -22.76 -4.32
N SER A 611 0.48 -23.74 -5.22
CA SER A 611 0.78 -25.14 -4.94
C SER A 611 2.24 -25.35 -4.58
N LYS A 612 3.16 -24.74 -5.36
CA LYS A 612 4.61 -24.80 -5.09
C LYS A 612 5.01 -24.13 -3.78
N VAL A 613 4.37 -23.02 -3.42
CA VAL A 613 4.56 -22.38 -2.12
C VAL A 613 4.12 -23.31 -1.00
N SER A 614 2.95 -23.96 -1.14
CA SER A 614 2.44 -24.95 -0.18
C SER A 614 3.46 -26.07 0.06
N GLU A 615 3.94 -26.70 -1.02
CA GLU A 615 4.92 -27.80 -0.99
C GLU A 615 6.26 -27.40 -0.33
N LEU A 616 6.76 -26.20 -0.62
CA LEU A 616 8.01 -25.74 -0.03
C LEU A 616 7.87 -25.40 1.46
N VAL A 617 6.72 -24.86 1.87
CA VAL A 617 6.47 -24.58 3.29
C VAL A 617 6.29 -25.88 4.08
N SER A 618 5.70 -26.93 3.51
CA SER A 618 5.59 -28.24 4.15
C SER A 618 6.91 -29.01 4.24
N SER A 619 7.87 -28.82 3.34
CA SER A 619 9.18 -29.49 3.41
C SER A 619 10.04 -29.10 4.64
N SER A 620 10.69 -30.07 5.31
CA SER A 620 11.52 -29.80 6.50
C SER A 620 12.99 -29.45 6.13
N ILE A 621 13.47 -28.31 6.65
CA ILE A 621 14.89 -27.91 6.88
C ILE A 621 15.65 -27.18 5.74
N SER A 622 16.04 -25.93 6.07
CA SER A 622 17.20 -25.14 5.58
C SER A 622 17.19 -24.38 4.24
N GLN A 623 16.31 -24.63 3.28
CA GLN A 623 16.23 -23.78 2.06
C GLN A 623 15.27 -22.57 2.20
N LYS A 624 14.70 -22.39 3.39
CA LYS A 624 13.39 -21.74 3.62
C LYS A 624 13.33 -20.21 3.64
N THR A 625 14.41 -19.44 3.52
CA THR A 625 14.30 -17.98 3.66
C THR A 625 14.41 -17.25 2.33
N GLU A 626 15.50 -17.40 1.58
CA GLU A 626 15.69 -16.59 0.36
C GLU A 626 14.84 -17.04 -0.84
N THR A 627 14.58 -18.36 -0.97
CA THR A 627 13.75 -18.91 -2.07
C THR A 627 12.25 -18.72 -1.84
N LEU A 628 11.79 -18.87 -0.60
CA LEU A 628 10.38 -18.77 -0.25
C LEU A 628 9.88 -17.32 -0.28
N ASP A 629 10.66 -16.37 0.25
CA ASP A 629 10.35 -14.94 0.13
C ASP A 629 10.28 -14.50 -1.34
N SER A 630 11.20 -15.01 -2.16
CA SER A 630 11.19 -14.80 -3.61
C SER A 630 9.89 -15.34 -4.24
N LEU A 631 9.46 -16.55 -3.88
CA LEU A 631 8.22 -17.13 -4.41
C LEU A 631 6.97 -16.38 -3.94
N TYR A 632 6.88 -15.96 -2.67
CA TYR A 632 5.79 -15.10 -2.21
C TYR A 632 5.76 -13.77 -2.96
N ASN A 633 6.92 -13.19 -3.29
CA ASN A 633 6.97 -11.97 -4.09
C ASN A 633 6.47 -12.20 -5.52
N VAL A 634 6.85 -13.31 -6.17
CA VAL A 634 6.33 -13.69 -7.48
C VAL A 634 4.82 -13.96 -7.41
N LEU A 635 4.35 -14.61 -6.34
CA LEU A 635 2.94 -14.93 -6.13
C LEU A 635 2.09 -13.66 -6.00
N ASN A 636 2.53 -12.74 -5.15
CA ASN A 636 1.90 -11.43 -5.03
C ASN A 636 1.92 -10.66 -6.36
N SER A 637 3.01 -10.75 -7.14
CA SER A 637 3.06 -10.13 -8.47
C SER A 637 2.03 -10.73 -9.43
N LYS A 638 1.85 -12.06 -9.42
CA LYS A 638 0.87 -12.74 -10.28
C LYS A 638 -0.57 -12.41 -9.88
N GLU A 639 -0.84 -12.31 -8.58
CA GLU A 639 -2.14 -11.86 -8.07
C GLU A 639 -2.44 -10.42 -8.48
N ALA A 640 -1.43 -9.54 -8.44
CA ALA A 640 -1.57 -8.16 -8.88
C ALA A 640 -1.87 -8.08 -10.40
N GLU A 641 -1.27 -8.96 -11.21
CA GLU A 641 -1.59 -9.09 -12.64
C GLU A 641 -3.06 -9.49 -12.86
N LEU A 642 -3.56 -10.49 -12.12
CA LEU A 642 -4.96 -10.92 -12.19
C LEU A 642 -5.92 -9.82 -11.74
N THR A 643 -5.63 -9.16 -10.63
CA THR A 643 -6.44 -8.06 -10.09
C THR A 643 -6.53 -6.91 -11.08
N LYS A 644 -5.39 -6.54 -11.69
CA LYS A 644 -5.33 -5.53 -12.74
C LYS A 644 -6.16 -5.92 -13.96
N LEU A 645 -6.04 -7.17 -14.42
CA LEU A 645 -6.82 -7.68 -15.57
C LEU A 645 -8.32 -7.65 -15.27
N TYR A 646 -8.72 -8.03 -14.05
CA TYR A 646 -10.10 -7.95 -13.60
C TYR A 646 -10.61 -6.50 -13.68
N ALA A 647 -9.85 -5.54 -13.16
CA ALA A 647 -10.26 -4.14 -13.18
C ALA A 647 -10.34 -3.56 -14.61
N GLU A 648 -9.41 -3.93 -15.50
CA GLU A 648 -9.46 -3.52 -16.91
C GLU A 648 -10.68 -4.07 -17.66
N LYS A 649 -11.10 -5.31 -17.35
CA LYS A 649 -12.25 -5.96 -17.99
C LYS A 649 -13.60 -5.55 -17.39
N TYR A 650 -13.64 -5.25 -16.09
CA TYR A 650 -14.89 -5.13 -15.32
C TYR A 650 -15.04 -3.79 -14.57
N GLU A 651 -14.44 -2.71 -15.08
CA GLU A 651 -14.26 -1.37 -14.44
C GLU A 651 -15.53 -0.71 -13.82
N ASN A 652 -16.73 -1.28 -14.01
CA ASN A 652 -18.02 -0.76 -13.54
C ASN A 652 -18.78 -1.60 -12.49
N ASN A 653 -18.25 -2.74 -12.00
CA ASN A 653 -19.09 -3.74 -11.29
C ASN A 653 -18.94 -3.84 -9.76
N THR A 654 -18.14 -3.01 -9.08
CA THR A 654 -18.09 -3.03 -7.61
C THR A 654 -18.79 -1.81 -7.04
N ASN A 655 -19.98 -2.01 -6.49
CA ASN A 655 -20.57 -1.08 -5.54
C ASN A 655 -20.39 -1.69 -4.14
N LEU A 656 -19.34 -1.26 -3.44
CA LEU A 656 -19.09 -1.67 -2.06
C LEU A 656 -20.09 -1.05 -1.08
N LYS A 657 -20.85 -0.01 -1.46
CA LYS A 657 -21.82 0.58 -0.54
C LYS A 657 -22.93 -0.41 -0.21
N LYS A 658 -23.06 -0.75 1.07
CA LYS A 658 -24.17 -1.54 1.61
C LYS A 658 -25.21 -0.63 2.25
N ASP A 659 -26.46 -1.09 2.24
CA ASP A 659 -27.57 -0.44 2.91
C ASP A 659 -28.46 -1.51 3.55
N TRP A 660 -28.48 -1.53 4.89
CA TRP A 660 -29.30 -2.47 5.66
C TRP A 660 -30.79 -2.33 5.35
N ILE A 661 -31.25 -1.18 4.83
CA ILE A 661 -32.64 -1.00 4.36
C ILE A 661 -32.99 -2.03 3.29
N LEU A 662 -32.05 -2.36 2.41
CA LEU A 662 -32.25 -3.42 1.40
C LEU A 662 -32.26 -4.79 2.07
N SER A 663 -31.34 -5.05 3.01
CA SER A 663 -31.28 -6.33 3.73
C SER A 663 -32.55 -6.61 4.54
N LYS A 664 -33.11 -5.63 5.24
CA LYS A 664 -34.31 -5.84 6.06
C LYS A 664 -35.58 -6.12 5.26
N GLN A 665 -35.64 -5.75 3.98
CA GLN A 665 -36.79 -6.06 3.12
C GLN A 665 -36.95 -7.58 2.90
N GLU A 666 -35.86 -8.33 2.99
CA GLU A 666 -35.81 -9.79 2.85
C GLU A 666 -36.34 -10.55 4.08
N LEU A 667 -36.48 -9.87 5.23
CA LEU A 667 -36.99 -10.49 6.46
C LEU A 667 -38.51 -10.61 6.46
N LYS A 668 -39.03 -11.66 7.09
CA LYS A 668 -40.44 -11.77 7.50
C LYS A 668 -40.68 -11.08 8.85
N GLU A 669 -41.96 -10.96 9.24
CA GLU A 669 -42.36 -10.28 10.48
C GLU A 669 -41.85 -11.00 11.75
N ASP A 670 -41.71 -12.32 11.70
CA ASP A 670 -41.21 -13.17 12.81
C ASP A 670 -39.71 -13.49 12.69
N GLU A 671 -39.00 -12.77 11.81
CA GLU A 671 -37.56 -12.90 11.55
C GLU A 671 -36.78 -11.67 12.04
N ILE A 672 -35.58 -11.90 12.57
CA ILE A 672 -34.63 -10.82 12.94
C ILE A 672 -33.22 -11.16 12.45
N ALA A 673 -32.43 -10.13 12.15
CA ALA A 673 -31.01 -10.25 11.86
C ALA A 673 -30.16 -9.65 13.00
N ILE A 674 -29.07 -10.33 13.35
CA ILE A 674 -28.10 -9.96 14.38
C ILE A 674 -26.68 -9.98 13.80
N GLU A 675 -26.12 -8.82 13.54
CA GLU A 675 -24.74 -8.65 13.06
C GLU A 675 -23.83 -8.35 14.25
N PHE A 676 -23.02 -9.33 14.68
CA PHE A 676 -22.05 -9.09 15.75
C PHE A 676 -20.84 -8.35 15.20
N SER A 677 -20.29 -7.45 16.00
CA SER A 677 -19.03 -6.76 15.70
C SER A 677 -18.19 -6.61 16.96
N ASN A 678 -16.91 -6.36 16.75
CA ASN A 678 -15.96 -6.02 17.79
C ASN A 678 -15.06 -4.87 17.35
N PHE A 679 -14.69 -4.00 18.28
CA PHE A 679 -13.79 -2.87 18.05
C PHE A 679 -12.88 -2.65 19.25
N ARG A 680 -11.74 -1.98 19.04
CA ARG A 680 -10.80 -1.66 20.12
C ARG A 680 -11.19 -0.34 20.76
N ASN A 681 -11.33 -0.32 22.09
CA ASN A 681 -11.49 0.95 22.80
C ASN A 681 -10.11 1.57 23.04
N THR A 682 -9.84 2.73 22.44
CA THR A 682 -8.54 3.43 22.56
C THR A 682 -8.47 4.38 23.75
N ASN A 683 -9.53 4.49 24.56
CA ASN A 683 -9.62 5.45 25.66
C ASN A 683 -9.11 4.90 27.01
N GLU A 684 -8.72 3.62 27.11
CA GLU A 684 -8.20 3.02 28.34
C GLU A 684 -6.75 2.55 28.19
N ASP A 685 -5.97 2.77 29.24
CA ASP A 685 -4.51 2.63 29.29
C ASP A 685 -4.00 1.25 28.87
N SER A 686 -3.11 1.24 27.87
CA SER A 686 -2.10 0.22 27.56
C SER A 686 -2.53 -1.21 27.21
N LEU A 687 -3.81 -1.56 27.29
CA LEU A 687 -4.27 -2.89 26.90
C LEU A 687 -5.37 -2.82 25.84
N ILE A 688 -5.04 -3.33 24.65
CA ILE A 688 -5.92 -3.43 23.49
C ILE A 688 -6.96 -4.53 23.73
N ASP A 689 -7.98 -4.26 24.54
CA ASP A 689 -9.13 -5.15 24.67
C ASP A 689 -10.18 -4.84 23.59
N SER A 690 -10.71 -5.90 22.97
CA SER A 690 -11.82 -5.77 22.02
C SER A 690 -13.14 -5.72 22.78
N TYR A 691 -13.99 -4.74 22.47
CA TYR A 691 -15.35 -4.64 22.97
C TYR A 691 -16.35 -5.21 21.96
N TYR A 692 -17.30 -6.01 22.41
CA TYR A 692 -18.30 -6.69 21.56
C TYR A 692 -19.67 -6.02 21.60
N VAL A 693 -20.28 -5.93 20.42
CA VAL A 693 -21.60 -5.34 20.19
C VAL A 693 -22.41 -6.18 19.21
N ALA A 694 -23.73 -6.08 19.29
CA ALA A 694 -24.65 -6.66 18.32
C ALA A 694 -25.48 -5.57 17.66
N TYR A 695 -25.53 -5.55 16.33
CA TYR A 695 -26.46 -4.72 15.56
C TYR A 695 -27.68 -5.57 15.17
N LEU A 696 -28.88 -5.08 15.47
CA LEU A 696 -30.13 -5.78 15.26
C LEU A 696 -31.04 -5.00 14.32
N TYR A 697 -31.74 -5.71 13.44
CA TYR A 697 -32.79 -5.12 12.60
C TYR A 697 -33.89 -6.12 12.22
N LYS A 698 -35.12 -5.59 12.13
CA LYS A 698 -36.35 -6.27 11.69
C LYS A 698 -36.94 -5.58 10.46
N LYS A 699 -37.89 -6.23 9.81
CA LYS A 699 -38.56 -5.74 8.59
C LYS A 699 -39.26 -4.39 8.80
N ASP A 700 -40.00 -4.27 9.90
CA ASP A 700 -40.86 -3.14 10.26
C ASP A 700 -40.11 -1.99 10.97
N TRP A 701 -38.88 -2.23 11.43
CA TRP A 701 -38.10 -1.23 12.15
C TRP A 701 -37.67 -0.04 11.27
N VAL A 702 -37.89 1.17 11.77
CA VAL A 702 -37.44 2.42 11.12
C VAL A 702 -35.94 2.65 11.33
N HIS A 703 -35.42 2.26 12.49
CA HIS A 703 -34.01 2.38 12.84
C HIS A 703 -33.47 1.02 13.32
N PRO A 704 -32.23 0.66 12.96
CA PRO A 704 -31.56 -0.48 13.55
C PRO A 704 -31.21 -0.17 15.02
N LYS A 705 -30.99 -1.22 15.81
CA LYS A 705 -30.54 -1.11 17.21
C LYS A 705 -29.14 -1.66 17.36
N MET A 706 -28.43 -1.17 18.37
CA MET A 706 -27.12 -1.66 18.77
C MET A 706 -27.17 -1.98 20.26
N VAL A 707 -26.74 -3.17 20.62
CA VAL A 707 -26.69 -3.65 22.00
C VAL A 707 -25.24 -3.88 22.38
N SER A 708 -24.81 -3.21 23.45
CA SER A 708 -23.52 -3.42 24.12
C SER A 708 -23.51 -4.79 24.78
N LEU A 709 -22.45 -5.58 24.58
CA LEU A 709 -22.38 -6.94 25.13
C LEU A 709 -21.34 -7.05 26.24
N PHE A 710 -20.06 -7.18 25.90
CA PHE A 710 -18.98 -7.51 26.86
C PHE A 710 -17.60 -7.10 26.35
N ASN A 711 -16.61 -7.04 27.26
CA ASN A 711 -15.19 -6.98 26.88
C ASN A 711 -14.66 -8.38 26.62
N GLU A 712 -13.80 -8.57 25.61
CA GLU A 712 -13.27 -9.88 25.22
C GLU A 712 -12.71 -10.69 26.40
N ARG A 713 -12.06 -10.01 27.36
CA ARG A 713 -11.54 -10.63 28.59
C ARG A 713 -12.60 -11.33 29.42
N ASP A 714 -13.79 -10.75 29.55
CA ASP A 714 -14.89 -11.32 30.33
C ASP A 714 -15.26 -12.71 29.80
N LEU A 715 -15.26 -12.87 28.47
CA LEU A 715 -15.52 -14.16 27.84
C LEU A 715 -14.33 -15.12 27.98
N LEU A 716 -13.08 -14.63 27.88
CA LEU A 716 -11.88 -15.44 28.06
C LEU A 716 -11.74 -15.98 29.51
N GLU A 717 -12.10 -15.19 30.52
CA GLU A 717 -12.13 -15.60 31.93
C GLU A 717 -13.13 -16.75 32.16
N LEU A 718 -14.33 -16.67 31.55
CA LEU A 718 -15.33 -17.73 31.63
C LEU A 718 -14.88 -19.05 30.97
N VAL A 719 -13.83 -18.99 30.15
CA VAL A 719 -13.33 -20.07 29.29
C VAL A 719 -12.03 -20.74 29.84
N LYS A 720 -11.54 -20.37 31.03
CA LYS A 720 -10.32 -20.88 31.71
C LYS A 720 -8.98 -20.53 31.04
N ASP A 721 -8.63 -19.24 31.03
CA ASP A 721 -7.25 -18.70 30.86
C ASP A 721 -6.44 -19.23 29.67
N LYS A 722 -7.11 -19.58 28.58
CA LYS A 722 -6.46 -20.23 27.44
C LYS A 722 -6.98 -19.64 26.14
N SER A 723 -6.14 -19.70 25.10
CA SER A 723 -6.42 -19.10 23.80
C SER A 723 -7.75 -19.60 23.21
N PRO A 724 -8.38 -18.85 22.27
CA PRO A 724 -9.69 -19.21 21.72
C PRO A 724 -9.80 -20.67 21.25
N SER A 725 -8.74 -21.26 20.66
CA SER A 725 -8.76 -22.68 20.27
C SER A 725 -8.74 -23.68 21.43
N GLU A 726 -8.23 -23.30 22.61
CA GLU A 726 -8.13 -24.17 23.79
C GLU A 726 -9.47 -24.33 24.52
N LEU A 727 -10.48 -23.55 24.14
CA LEU A 727 -11.87 -23.65 24.59
C LEU A 727 -12.40 -25.09 24.43
N TYR A 728 -11.87 -25.84 23.45
CA TYR A 728 -12.29 -27.21 23.17
C TYR A 728 -11.18 -28.24 22.90
N LYS A 729 -9.89 -27.93 23.12
CA LYS A 729 -8.80 -28.89 22.84
C LYS A 729 -8.95 -30.18 23.67
N THR A 730 -9.52 -31.21 23.05
CA THR A 730 -9.43 -32.62 23.43
C THR A 730 -9.05 -33.41 22.21
N ARG A 731 -7.97 -34.19 22.34
CA ARG A 731 -7.66 -35.26 21.39
C ARG A 731 -7.95 -36.59 22.06
N GLY A 732 -8.84 -37.36 21.45
CA GLY A 732 -9.31 -38.66 21.92
C GLY A 732 -10.75 -38.61 22.43
N SER A 733 -11.38 -39.80 22.42
CA SER A 733 -12.81 -40.11 22.61
C SER A 733 -13.53 -39.65 23.91
N LYS A 734 -12.99 -38.67 24.63
CA LYS A 734 -13.59 -38.03 25.80
C LYS A 734 -13.72 -36.52 25.56
N ALA A 735 -14.89 -36.10 25.09
CA ALA A 735 -15.24 -34.68 24.97
C ALA A 735 -15.07 -33.95 26.32
N LYS A 736 -14.29 -32.85 26.34
CA LYS A 736 -14.31 -31.90 27.46
C LYS A 736 -15.33 -30.83 27.11
N SER A 737 -16.44 -30.84 27.85
CA SER A 737 -17.54 -29.89 27.68
C SER A 737 -17.17 -28.50 28.20
N ILE A 738 -17.68 -27.44 27.56
CA ILE A 738 -17.82 -26.14 28.22
C ILE A 738 -18.81 -26.33 29.36
N SER A 739 -18.38 -26.19 30.61
CA SER A 739 -19.29 -26.33 31.75
C SER A 739 -20.16 -25.09 32.01
N ASN A 740 -19.85 -23.96 31.37
CA ASN A 740 -20.38 -22.62 31.74
C ASN A 740 -21.35 -22.01 30.71
N PHE A 741 -22.13 -22.83 29.99
CA PHE A 741 -23.07 -22.33 28.95
C PHE A 741 -24.07 -21.27 29.45
N GLU A 742 -24.47 -21.33 30.72
CA GLU A 742 -25.35 -20.34 31.35
C GLU A 742 -24.66 -18.98 31.55
N SER A 743 -23.41 -18.97 32.03
CA SER A 743 -22.62 -17.73 32.17
C SER A 743 -22.34 -17.09 30.81
N ILE A 744 -22.03 -17.90 29.80
CA ILE A 744 -21.82 -17.44 28.43
C ILE A 744 -23.14 -16.88 27.84
N TYR A 745 -24.27 -17.52 28.11
CA TYR A 745 -25.59 -17.00 27.74
C TYR A 745 -25.86 -15.62 28.35
N HIS A 746 -25.59 -15.46 29.65
CA HIS A 746 -25.79 -14.19 30.35
C HIS A 746 -24.91 -13.07 29.79
N LEU A 747 -23.70 -13.40 29.33
CA LEU A 747 -22.79 -12.43 28.76
C LEU A 747 -23.16 -12.03 27.33
N ILE A 748 -23.51 -13.01 26.49
CA ILE A 748 -23.66 -12.80 25.03
C ILE A 748 -25.11 -12.54 24.63
N TRP A 749 -26.06 -13.33 25.14
CA TRP A 749 -27.41 -13.42 24.58
C TRP A 749 -28.48 -12.78 25.44
N LYS A 750 -28.37 -12.87 26.76
CA LYS A 750 -29.32 -12.23 27.69
C LYS A 750 -29.53 -10.73 27.42
N PRO A 751 -28.50 -9.92 27.06
CA PRO A 751 -28.70 -8.52 26.71
C PRO A 751 -29.60 -8.31 25.48
N LEU A 752 -29.73 -9.31 24.61
CA LEU A 752 -30.52 -9.24 23.37
C LEU A 752 -32.00 -9.57 23.58
N GLU A 753 -32.36 -10.27 24.67
CA GLU A 753 -33.69 -10.87 24.81
C GLU A 753 -34.84 -9.87 24.73
N ALA A 754 -34.65 -8.66 25.23
CA ALA A 754 -35.66 -7.60 25.17
C ALA A 754 -36.08 -7.23 23.74
N GLU A 755 -35.27 -7.58 22.74
CA GLU A 755 -35.50 -7.28 21.33
C GLU A 755 -36.06 -8.48 20.54
N LEU A 756 -36.17 -9.65 21.18
CA LEU A 756 -36.51 -10.93 20.54
C LEU A 756 -37.96 -11.39 20.78
N ASP A 757 -38.82 -10.50 21.28
CA ASP A 757 -40.25 -10.79 21.45
C ASP A 757 -40.92 -11.11 20.11
N ASN A 758 -41.75 -12.17 20.11
CA ASN A 758 -42.47 -12.71 18.95
C ASN A 758 -41.59 -13.09 17.75
N ILE A 759 -40.31 -13.43 17.99
CA ILE A 759 -39.39 -13.90 16.96
C ILE A 759 -39.29 -15.43 16.99
N ASN A 760 -39.42 -16.04 15.81
CA ASN A 760 -39.22 -17.47 15.61
C ASN A 760 -37.83 -17.75 15.03
N THR A 761 -37.38 -16.95 14.06
CA THR A 761 -36.16 -17.21 13.30
C THR A 761 -35.15 -16.07 13.48
N ILE A 762 -33.90 -16.44 13.77
CA ILE A 762 -32.81 -15.50 14.02
C ILE A 762 -31.68 -15.78 13.04
N TYR A 763 -31.41 -14.81 12.16
CA TYR A 763 -30.21 -14.77 11.34
C TYR A 763 -29.11 -14.09 12.12
N PHE A 764 -27.92 -14.69 12.22
CA PHE A 764 -26.83 -14.08 12.95
C PHE A 764 -25.48 -14.27 12.26
N SER A 765 -24.61 -13.26 12.37
CA SER A 765 -23.22 -13.34 11.89
C SER A 765 -22.25 -13.03 13.03
N PRO A 766 -21.50 -14.04 13.54
CA PRO A 766 -20.54 -13.85 14.62
C PRO A 766 -19.32 -13.01 14.21
N SER A 767 -18.69 -12.33 15.16
CA SER A 767 -17.38 -11.67 14.97
C SER A 767 -16.37 -12.16 15.99
N GLY A 768 -15.08 -12.03 15.68
CA GLY A 768 -14.03 -12.40 16.62
C GLY A 768 -14.23 -13.79 17.21
N ILE A 769 -13.99 -13.93 18.53
CA ILE A 769 -14.08 -15.20 19.26
C ILE A 769 -15.50 -15.80 19.30
N LEU A 770 -16.54 -15.01 19.00
CA LEU A 770 -17.91 -15.52 18.89
C LEU A 770 -18.07 -16.56 17.76
N ASN A 771 -17.14 -16.61 16.80
CA ASN A 771 -17.15 -17.63 15.76
C ASN A 771 -17.02 -19.07 16.30
N GLN A 772 -16.50 -19.23 17.52
CA GLN A 772 -16.26 -20.50 18.19
C GLN A 772 -17.33 -20.82 19.25
N ILE A 773 -18.36 -19.99 19.41
CA ILE A 773 -19.43 -20.20 20.39
C ILE A 773 -20.57 -21.01 19.75
N PRO A 774 -21.05 -22.10 20.39
CA PRO A 774 -22.10 -22.94 19.86
C PRO A 774 -23.44 -22.37 20.36
N PHE A 775 -23.91 -21.30 19.71
CA PHE A 775 -25.09 -20.55 20.15
C PHE A 775 -26.30 -21.45 20.48
N GLY A 776 -26.54 -22.49 19.69
CA GLY A 776 -27.65 -23.43 19.93
C GLY A 776 -27.64 -24.13 21.30
N ALA A 777 -26.46 -24.31 21.92
CA ALA A 777 -26.31 -24.94 23.23
C ALA A 777 -26.37 -23.98 24.42
N LEU A 778 -26.40 -22.66 24.19
CA LEU A 778 -26.47 -21.68 25.27
C LEU A 778 -27.74 -21.89 26.09
N ALA A 779 -27.57 -22.02 27.42
CA ALA A 779 -28.62 -22.36 28.35
C ALA A 779 -29.43 -21.11 28.73
N VAL A 780 -30.74 -21.19 28.52
CA VAL A 780 -31.77 -20.21 28.90
C VAL A 780 -32.39 -20.65 30.22
N ASP A 781 -32.84 -19.71 31.05
CA ASP A 781 -33.48 -19.96 32.36
C ASP A 781 -34.48 -21.14 32.29
N GLY A 782 -34.32 -22.13 33.18
CA GLY A 782 -35.23 -23.29 33.29
C GLY A 782 -34.92 -24.51 32.40
N ASN A 783 -33.64 -24.86 32.18
CA ASN A 783 -33.17 -26.01 31.39
C ASN A 783 -33.50 -25.97 29.89
N LYS A 784 -33.94 -24.83 29.34
CA LYS A 784 -34.11 -24.66 27.89
C LYS A 784 -32.82 -24.15 27.27
N ARG A 785 -32.61 -24.36 25.98
CA ARG A 785 -31.48 -23.80 25.21
C ARG A 785 -32.00 -22.90 24.10
N LEU A 786 -31.11 -22.10 23.49
CA LEU A 786 -31.51 -21.21 22.40
C LEU A 786 -32.15 -21.96 21.22
N ILE A 787 -31.67 -23.15 20.88
CA ILE A 787 -32.25 -23.96 19.80
C ILE A 787 -33.66 -24.50 20.11
N ASP A 788 -34.03 -24.54 21.39
CA ASP A 788 -35.37 -24.92 21.85
C ASP A 788 -36.36 -23.73 21.74
N LYS A 789 -35.85 -22.50 21.64
CA LYS A 789 -36.64 -21.25 21.56
C LYS A 789 -36.71 -20.68 20.15
N TYR A 790 -35.62 -20.77 19.38
CA TYR A 790 -35.49 -20.12 18.08
C TYR A 790 -35.01 -21.08 16.98
N ASP A 791 -35.30 -20.74 15.73
CA ASP A 791 -34.65 -21.27 14.54
C ASP A 791 -33.41 -20.41 14.23
N LEU A 792 -32.24 -20.92 14.63
CA LEU A 792 -30.97 -20.21 14.50
C LEU A 792 -30.35 -20.46 13.12
N ILE A 793 -30.00 -19.38 12.41
CA ILE A 793 -29.37 -19.45 11.09
C ILE A 793 -28.10 -18.61 11.11
N ARG A 794 -26.94 -19.27 11.05
CA ARG A 794 -25.63 -18.61 11.00
C ARG A 794 -25.30 -18.21 9.56
N LEU A 795 -24.88 -16.96 9.37
CA LEU A 795 -24.46 -16.39 8.08
C LEU A 795 -23.04 -15.81 8.17
N SER A 796 -22.33 -15.80 7.05
CA SER A 796 -21.08 -15.04 6.87
C SER A 796 -21.26 -13.54 7.03
N SER A 797 -22.43 -13.01 6.64
CA SER A 797 -22.89 -11.66 6.96
C SER A 797 -24.41 -11.62 6.89
N THR A 798 -25.05 -10.84 7.74
CA THR A 798 -26.49 -10.60 7.63
C THR A 798 -26.86 -9.76 6.41
N GLY A 799 -25.90 -9.23 5.65
CA GLY A 799 -26.17 -8.52 4.39
C GLY A 799 -26.58 -9.43 3.23
N LYS A 800 -26.41 -10.76 3.37
CA LYS A 800 -26.60 -11.77 2.32
C LYS A 800 -27.91 -12.56 2.40
N LEU A 801 -28.96 -11.95 2.93
CA LEU A 801 -30.25 -12.62 3.14
C LEU A 801 -30.91 -13.13 1.85
N GLN A 802 -30.49 -12.72 0.66
CA GLN A 802 -31.06 -13.20 -0.61
C GLN A 802 -30.57 -14.60 -1.03
N GLU A 803 -29.43 -15.09 -0.52
CA GLU A 803 -28.86 -16.40 -0.89
C GLU A 803 -29.68 -17.61 -0.33
N ARG A 804 -30.82 -17.33 0.33
CA ARG A 804 -31.71 -18.28 1.04
C ARG A 804 -32.39 -19.35 0.18
N SER A 805 -32.61 -19.14 -1.11
CA SER A 805 -33.70 -19.82 -1.86
C SER A 805 -33.32 -20.98 -2.78
N LYS A 806 -32.04 -21.33 -2.95
CA LYS A 806 -31.68 -22.49 -3.79
C LYS A 806 -32.07 -23.80 -3.10
N LYS A 807 -33.06 -24.50 -3.65
CA LYS A 807 -33.36 -25.89 -3.26
C LYS A 807 -32.28 -26.79 -3.86
N LEU A 808 -31.31 -27.17 -3.04
CA LEU A 808 -30.22 -28.05 -3.43
C LEU A 808 -30.74 -29.49 -3.57
N ILE A 809 -30.47 -30.11 -4.71
CA ILE A 809 -30.93 -31.46 -5.03
C ILE A 809 -29.83 -32.44 -4.58
N PRO A 810 -30.15 -33.40 -3.70
CA PRO A 810 -29.17 -34.37 -3.23
C PRO A 810 -28.98 -35.46 -4.29
N ASN A 811 -28.13 -35.18 -5.27
CA ASN A 811 -27.66 -36.13 -6.28
C ASN A 811 -26.16 -35.93 -6.48
N ASP A 812 -25.45 -36.92 -7.01
CA ASP A 812 -23.98 -36.84 -7.22
C ASP A 812 -23.20 -36.60 -5.90
N ILE A 813 -23.15 -37.64 -5.07
CA ILE A 813 -22.55 -37.63 -3.73
C ILE A 813 -21.19 -38.34 -3.73
N LEU A 814 -20.18 -37.74 -3.12
CA LEU A 814 -18.88 -38.36 -2.87
C LEU A 814 -18.62 -38.47 -1.37
N ILE A 815 -18.27 -39.68 -0.91
CA ILE A 815 -18.01 -39.95 0.52
C ILE A 815 -16.62 -40.56 0.75
N TYR A 816 -15.91 -40.06 1.76
CA TYR A 816 -14.63 -40.56 2.24
C TYR A 816 -14.76 -41.05 3.69
N GLY A 817 -14.25 -42.23 4.01
CA GLY A 817 -14.22 -42.75 5.38
C GLY A 817 -13.45 -44.06 5.52
N GLY A 818 -13.12 -44.46 6.76
CA GLY A 818 -12.33 -45.66 7.01
C GLY A 818 -10.91 -45.58 6.44
N ILE A 819 -10.29 -44.41 6.54
CA ILE A 819 -9.00 -44.08 5.89
C ILE A 819 -7.83 -44.78 6.60
N GLU A 820 -6.90 -45.34 5.84
CA GLU A 820 -5.64 -45.90 6.34
C GLU A 820 -4.52 -44.85 6.32
N TYR A 821 -4.31 -44.17 7.45
CA TYR A 821 -3.29 -43.10 7.58
C TYR A 821 -1.84 -43.62 7.55
N ASP A 822 -1.64 -44.90 7.81
CA ASP A 822 -0.32 -45.53 7.86
C ASP A 822 0.22 -45.84 6.48
N TYR A 823 1.49 -45.46 6.26
CA TYR A 823 2.19 -45.79 5.03
C TYR A 823 2.93 -47.14 5.11
N ALA A 824 2.93 -47.90 4.00
CA ALA A 824 3.70 -49.12 3.86
C ALA A 824 5.06 -48.84 3.18
N LYS A 825 6.16 -48.93 3.93
CA LYS A 825 7.55 -48.56 3.54
C LYS A 825 8.18 -49.32 2.34
N ASN A 826 7.39 -50.06 1.55
CA ASN A 826 7.88 -50.99 0.52
C ASN A 826 7.88 -50.41 -0.91
N GLY A 827 7.50 -49.13 -1.10
CA GLY A 827 7.54 -48.44 -2.40
C GLY A 827 8.96 -48.04 -2.83
N LYS A 828 9.21 -47.97 -4.15
CA LYS A 828 10.40 -47.31 -4.70
C LYS A 828 10.25 -45.80 -4.49
N MET A 829 11.30 -45.14 -4.01
CA MET A 829 11.35 -43.70 -3.78
C MET A 829 11.19 -42.95 -5.13
N LEU A 830 10.24 -42.01 -5.22
CA LEU A 830 9.96 -41.27 -6.45
C LEU A 830 10.97 -40.15 -6.70
N ASP A 831 11.47 -39.50 -5.63
CA ASP A 831 12.48 -38.45 -5.73
C ASP A 831 13.80 -38.82 -5.05
N SER A 832 14.80 -39.13 -5.87
CA SER A 832 16.15 -39.47 -5.44
C SER A 832 16.98 -38.29 -4.92
N THR A 833 16.52 -37.03 -5.04
CA THR A 833 17.30 -35.85 -4.60
C THR A 833 17.20 -35.58 -3.09
N LEU A 834 16.23 -36.19 -2.40
CA LEU A 834 16.00 -36.09 -0.96
C LEU A 834 16.91 -37.02 -0.13
N LEU A 835 18.11 -37.33 -0.64
CA LEU A 835 19.04 -38.39 -0.18
C LEU A 835 19.57 -38.29 1.27
N ASN A 836 19.31 -37.22 2.02
CA ASN A 836 19.80 -37.04 3.39
C ASN A 836 18.88 -37.62 4.49
N ILE A 837 18.03 -38.60 4.15
CA ILE A 837 17.10 -39.25 5.10
C ILE A 837 17.80 -40.08 6.21
N LYS A 838 19.12 -40.30 6.11
CA LYS A 838 19.88 -41.12 7.10
C LYS A 838 19.94 -40.53 8.52
N GLU A 839 19.76 -39.23 8.71
CA GLU A 839 19.77 -38.64 10.06
C GLU A 839 18.43 -38.78 10.80
N LEU A 840 17.33 -39.01 10.08
CA LEU A 840 15.97 -39.16 10.64
C LEU A 840 15.70 -40.57 11.21
N GLU A 841 16.53 -41.57 10.92
CA GLU A 841 16.32 -42.95 11.41
C GLU A 841 16.63 -43.12 12.91
N SER A 842 17.34 -42.16 13.53
CA SER A 842 17.70 -42.20 14.95
C SER A 842 16.51 -41.95 15.92
N PHE A 843 15.37 -41.47 15.42
CA PHE A 843 14.16 -41.20 16.21
C PHE A 843 13.22 -42.41 16.39
N LYS A 844 13.58 -43.59 15.90
CA LYS A 844 12.74 -44.81 15.99
C LYS A 844 12.73 -45.49 17.37
N SER A 845 13.60 -45.09 18.30
CA SER A 845 13.73 -45.75 19.61
C SER A 845 12.75 -45.25 20.68
N SER A 846 12.00 -44.16 20.44
CA SER A 846 11.05 -43.63 21.42
C SER A 846 9.59 -43.90 21.04
N LYS A 847 9.15 -45.16 21.12
CA LYS A 847 7.73 -45.48 21.40
C LYS A 847 7.30 -45.00 22.81
N THR A 848 8.19 -44.34 23.55
CA THR A 848 8.04 -43.87 24.93
C THR A 848 7.92 -42.34 25.04
N SER A 849 7.84 -41.61 23.93
CA SER A 849 7.58 -40.17 23.96
C SER A 849 6.08 -39.92 24.16
N ASN A 850 5.67 -39.60 25.40
CA ASN A 850 4.29 -39.23 25.76
C ASN A 850 3.88 -37.82 25.26
N THR A 851 4.46 -37.34 24.16
CA THR A 851 4.10 -36.04 23.55
C THR A 851 2.91 -36.22 22.63
N LYS A 852 1.80 -35.54 22.97
CA LYS A 852 0.58 -35.51 22.15
C LYS A 852 0.89 -34.98 20.74
N GLY A 853 0.56 -35.74 19.70
CA GLY A 853 0.55 -35.27 18.31
C GLY A 853 1.59 -35.87 17.36
N ASP A 854 2.31 -36.92 17.75
CA ASP A 854 3.35 -37.54 16.91
C ASP A 854 2.80 -38.48 15.82
N PHE A 855 1.52 -38.88 15.88
CA PHE A 855 0.90 -39.87 14.99
C PHE A 855 -0.64 -39.80 15.01
N TRP A 856 -1.30 -40.21 13.92
CA TRP A 856 -2.76 -40.27 13.77
C TRP A 856 -3.25 -41.72 13.75
N ASP A 857 -4.03 -42.12 14.76
CA ASP A 857 -4.57 -43.47 14.86
C ASP A 857 -5.71 -43.71 13.86
N TYR A 858 -5.88 -44.96 13.41
CA TYR A 858 -7.05 -45.37 12.62
C TYR A 858 -8.36 -45.08 13.38
N LEU A 859 -9.39 -44.63 12.66
CA LEU A 859 -10.70 -44.27 13.22
C LEU A 859 -11.80 -45.26 12.78
N PRO A 860 -12.06 -46.35 13.54
CA PRO A 860 -13.07 -47.34 13.17
C PRO A 860 -14.47 -46.74 12.99
N GLY A 861 -14.82 -45.71 13.75
CA GLY A 861 -16.11 -45.03 13.66
C GLY A 861 -16.38 -44.40 12.29
N THR A 862 -15.35 -43.91 11.61
CA THR A 862 -15.49 -43.28 10.29
C THR A 862 -15.93 -44.26 9.21
N LEU A 863 -15.51 -45.52 9.29
CA LEU A 863 -15.96 -46.58 8.38
C LEU A 863 -17.45 -46.89 8.62
N ASN A 864 -17.82 -47.08 9.89
CA ASN A 864 -19.21 -47.35 10.27
C ASN A 864 -20.15 -46.21 9.86
N GLU A 865 -19.70 -44.96 9.96
CA GLU A 865 -20.43 -43.78 9.52
C GLU A 865 -20.73 -43.84 8.02
N VAL A 866 -19.71 -43.96 7.17
CA VAL A 866 -19.92 -43.96 5.72
C VAL A 866 -20.67 -45.19 5.23
N GLU A 867 -20.51 -46.35 5.88
CA GLU A 867 -21.32 -47.54 5.59
C GLU A 867 -22.79 -47.34 5.92
N SER A 868 -23.10 -46.68 7.05
CA SER A 868 -24.47 -46.37 7.42
C SER A 868 -25.12 -45.38 6.45
N LEU A 869 -24.35 -44.41 5.93
CA LEU A 869 -24.84 -43.44 4.95
C LEU A 869 -25.20 -44.09 3.60
N LYS A 870 -24.52 -45.18 3.20
CA LYS A 870 -24.92 -45.95 2.00
C LYS A 870 -26.36 -46.40 2.07
N SER A 871 -26.76 -46.95 3.21
CA SER A 871 -28.14 -47.40 3.42
C SER A 871 -29.14 -46.26 3.26
N ASN A 872 -28.81 -45.04 3.73
CA ASN A 872 -29.64 -43.87 3.48
C ASN A 872 -29.74 -43.57 1.98
N PHE A 873 -28.61 -43.53 1.26
CA PHE A 873 -28.61 -43.20 -0.16
C PHE A 873 -29.35 -44.24 -1.01
N ASP A 874 -29.16 -45.53 -0.71
CA ASP A 874 -29.86 -46.63 -1.37
C ASP A 874 -31.38 -46.55 -1.14
N ASN A 875 -31.83 -46.27 0.09
CA ASN A 875 -33.24 -46.15 0.43
C ASN A 875 -33.96 -45.05 -0.37
N TYR A 876 -33.26 -43.96 -0.68
CA TYR A 876 -33.80 -42.83 -1.45
C TYR A 876 -33.39 -42.86 -2.94
N GLY A 877 -32.68 -43.89 -3.39
CA GLY A 877 -32.30 -44.07 -4.80
C GLY A 877 -31.30 -43.03 -5.31
N VAL A 878 -30.39 -42.55 -4.47
CA VAL A 878 -29.41 -41.50 -4.80
C VAL A 878 -28.06 -42.12 -5.18
N SER A 879 -27.46 -41.65 -6.29
CA SER A 879 -26.14 -42.12 -6.70
C SER A 879 -25.03 -41.54 -5.81
N TYR A 880 -24.12 -42.41 -5.38
CA TYR A 880 -22.95 -42.01 -4.60
C TYR A 880 -21.68 -42.75 -5.05
N GLN A 881 -20.52 -42.13 -4.80
CA GLN A 881 -19.19 -42.71 -4.93
C GLN A 881 -18.53 -42.73 -3.55
N MET A 882 -17.82 -43.81 -3.22
CA MET A 882 -17.11 -43.95 -1.95
C MET A 882 -15.64 -44.28 -2.15
N PHE A 883 -14.78 -43.63 -1.37
CA PHE A 883 -13.37 -43.99 -1.20
C PHE A 883 -13.09 -44.36 0.26
N SER A 884 -12.32 -45.43 0.47
CA SER A 884 -11.93 -45.92 1.80
C SER A 884 -10.56 -46.58 1.80
N GLY A 885 -10.01 -46.84 2.99
CA GLY A 885 -8.68 -47.43 3.14
C GLY A 885 -7.62 -46.57 2.47
N LYS A 886 -6.87 -47.16 1.53
CA LYS A 886 -5.81 -46.49 0.77
C LYS A 886 -6.32 -45.67 -0.42
N GLU A 887 -7.54 -45.95 -0.90
CA GLU A 887 -8.14 -45.22 -2.02
C GLU A 887 -8.65 -43.84 -1.59
N ALA A 888 -8.87 -43.64 -0.29
CA ALA A 888 -9.19 -42.34 0.31
C ALA A 888 -7.93 -41.45 0.43
N SER A 889 -7.25 -41.24 -0.70
CA SER A 889 -5.99 -40.50 -0.78
C SER A 889 -6.19 -39.03 -1.16
N GLU A 890 -5.20 -38.21 -0.86
CA GLU A 890 -5.14 -36.81 -1.28
C GLU A 890 -5.23 -36.62 -2.80
N GLU A 891 -4.59 -37.51 -3.56
CA GLU A 891 -4.64 -37.49 -5.03
C GLU A 891 -6.08 -37.60 -5.55
N THR A 892 -6.89 -38.52 -5.01
CA THR A 892 -8.30 -38.64 -5.43
C THR A 892 -9.12 -37.39 -5.13
N PHE A 893 -8.79 -36.67 -4.05
CA PHE A 893 -9.46 -35.44 -3.68
C PHE A 893 -9.04 -34.26 -4.57
N LYS A 894 -7.72 -34.08 -4.80
CA LYS A 894 -7.20 -33.02 -5.70
C LYS A 894 -7.68 -33.21 -7.13
N ASN A 895 -7.93 -34.47 -7.55
CA ASN A 895 -8.56 -34.79 -8.82
C ASN A 895 -9.99 -34.24 -8.98
N LEU A 896 -10.63 -33.68 -7.95
CA LEU A 896 -11.94 -33.03 -8.07
C LEU A 896 -11.88 -31.62 -8.70
N ASP A 897 -10.69 -31.04 -8.88
CA ASP A 897 -10.52 -29.69 -9.43
C ASP A 897 -11.26 -29.50 -10.77
N GLY A 898 -12.23 -28.59 -10.79
CA GLY A 898 -13.03 -28.24 -11.97
C GLY A 898 -14.12 -29.24 -12.36
N LYS A 899 -14.27 -30.34 -11.61
CA LYS A 899 -15.27 -31.40 -11.84
C LYS A 899 -15.83 -31.98 -10.54
N SER A 900 -15.95 -31.13 -9.52
CA SER A 900 -16.39 -31.53 -8.20
C SER A 900 -17.85 -32.00 -8.19
N PRO A 901 -18.22 -32.96 -7.33
CA PRO A 901 -19.59 -33.43 -7.18
C PRO A 901 -20.45 -32.38 -6.47
N LYS A 902 -21.78 -32.57 -6.45
CA LYS A 902 -22.67 -31.68 -5.68
C LYS A 902 -22.48 -31.77 -4.18
N ILE A 903 -22.12 -32.95 -3.66
CA ILE A 903 -21.99 -33.19 -2.23
C ILE A 903 -20.67 -33.92 -1.97
N ILE A 904 -19.92 -33.44 -0.99
CA ILE A 904 -18.69 -34.07 -0.52
C ILE A 904 -18.83 -34.32 0.99
N HIS A 905 -18.72 -35.57 1.42
CA HIS A 905 -18.69 -35.98 2.82
C HIS A 905 -17.33 -36.58 3.15
N ILE A 906 -16.66 -36.07 4.20
CA ILE A 906 -15.33 -36.56 4.60
C ILE A 906 -15.35 -36.89 6.08
N ALA A 907 -15.16 -38.17 6.41
CA ALA A 907 -14.99 -38.67 7.77
C ALA A 907 -13.52 -39.04 8.01
N THR A 908 -12.77 -38.16 8.70
CA THR A 908 -11.33 -38.31 8.90
C THR A 908 -10.82 -37.46 10.09
N HIS A 909 -9.52 -37.50 10.39
CA HIS A 909 -8.88 -36.52 11.29
C HIS A 909 -8.77 -35.15 10.63
N GLY A 910 -9.25 -34.13 11.33
CA GLY A 910 -8.94 -32.73 11.06
C GLY A 910 -7.85 -32.24 12.02
N PHE A 911 -7.12 -31.20 11.62
CA PHE A 911 -6.19 -30.52 12.52
C PHE A 911 -6.29 -29.00 12.38
N PHE A 912 -6.02 -28.30 13.48
CA PHE A 912 -5.75 -26.87 13.53
C PHE A 912 -4.71 -26.56 14.62
N TYR A 913 -3.77 -25.64 14.34
CA TYR A 913 -2.80 -25.14 15.32
C TYR A 913 -2.70 -23.61 15.29
N GLU A 914 -2.63 -22.98 16.46
CA GLU A 914 -2.44 -21.54 16.61
C GLU A 914 -0.99 -21.11 16.40
N ASN A 915 -0.79 -19.83 16.05
CA ASN A 915 0.52 -19.22 15.93
C ASN A 915 1.07 -18.75 17.30
N TYR A 916 1.96 -19.52 17.94
CA TYR A 916 2.67 -19.10 19.15
C TYR A 916 3.99 -18.39 18.81
N LYS A 917 3.93 -17.07 18.61
CA LYS A 917 5.07 -16.24 18.18
C LYS A 917 6.30 -16.19 19.10
N GLN A 918 6.25 -16.69 20.35
CA GLN A 918 7.36 -16.54 21.30
C GLN A 918 8.08 -17.82 21.73
N ASN A 919 7.50 -19.02 21.56
CA ASN A 919 8.08 -20.27 22.12
C ASN A 919 8.43 -21.33 21.06
N ASN A 920 7.95 -21.20 19.82
CA ASN A 920 8.11 -22.26 18.82
C ASN A 920 9.41 -22.18 18.01
N THR A 921 10.11 -21.03 17.98
CA THR A 921 11.33 -20.86 17.19
C THR A 921 12.48 -21.74 17.70
N ASP A 922 12.64 -21.90 19.02
CA ASP A 922 13.70 -22.72 19.60
C ASP A 922 13.43 -24.23 19.49
N TYR A 923 12.17 -24.66 19.49
CA TYR A 923 11.76 -26.06 19.32
C TYR A 923 11.69 -26.49 17.84
N ALA A 924 11.27 -25.60 16.95
CA ALA A 924 11.31 -25.81 15.50
C ALA A 924 12.76 -25.90 14.99
N ALA A 925 13.67 -25.08 15.54
CA ALA A 925 15.11 -25.17 15.24
C ALA A 925 15.75 -26.51 15.65
N GLN A 926 15.12 -27.28 16.55
CA GLN A 926 15.57 -28.62 16.96
C GLN A 926 14.94 -29.76 16.16
N GLY A 927 14.11 -29.48 15.14
CA GLY A 927 13.50 -30.51 14.28
C GLY A 927 12.46 -31.42 14.99
N LYS A 928 11.90 -30.98 16.12
CA LYS A 928 11.00 -31.78 16.97
C LYS A 928 9.51 -31.57 16.71
N LEU A 929 9.13 -30.66 15.82
CA LEU A 929 7.74 -30.32 15.52
C LEU A 929 7.45 -30.48 14.03
N SER A 930 6.24 -30.94 13.71
CA SER A 930 5.77 -31.06 12.33
C SER A 930 5.56 -29.66 11.71
N PRO A 931 5.96 -29.41 10.45
CA PRO A 931 5.82 -28.11 9.77
C PRO A 931 4.38 -27.58 9.76
N TYR A 932 3.40 -28.47 9.78
CA TYR A 932 1.97 -28.18 9.87
C TYR A 932 1.51 -27.59 11.21
N THR A 933 2.40 -27.46 12.20
CA THR A 933 2.06 -26.98 13.56
C THR A 933 2.60 -25.60 13.90
N TYR A 934 3.53 -25.06 13.10
CA TYR A 934 4.22 -23.79 13.41
C TYR A 934 4.42 -22.85 12.22
N SER A 935 3.89 -23.17 11.03
CA SER A 935 3.92 -22.27 9.87
C SER A 935 3.37 -20.88 10.22
N GLU A 936 3.86 -19.80 9.63
CA GLU A 936 3.28 -18.46 9.81
C GLU A 936 1.92 -18.33 9.08
N ASP A 937 1.73 -19.07 7.98
CA ASP A 937 0.46 -19.08 7.23
C ASP A 937 -0.59 -19.93 7.96
N PRO A 938 -1.73 -19.35 8.40
CA PRO A 938 -2.78 -20.10 9.07
C PRO A 938 -3.39 -21.21 8.22
N LEU A 939 -3.44 -21.08 6.89
CA LEU A 939 -4.04 -22.10 6.02
C LEU A 939 -3.19 -23.38 5.92
N LEU A 940 -1.92 -23.33 6.32
CA LEU A 940 -1.05 -24.50 6.43
C LEU A 940 -1.08 -25.13 7.82
N ARG A 941 -1.60 -24.41 8.82
CA ARG A 941 -1.80 -24.94 10.17
C ARG A 941 -3.16 -25.58 10.36
N SER A 942 -3.95 -25.70 9.29
CA SER A 942 -5.22 -26.44 9.29
C SER A 942 -5.37 -27.32 8.06
N GLY A 943 -5.99 -28.49 8.22
CA GLY A 943 -6.16 -29.44 7.14
C GLY A 943 -6.86 -30.74 7.56
N LEU A 944 -6.85 -31.70 6.64
CA LEU A 944 -7.40 -33.04 6.81
C LEU A 944 -6.28 -34.07 6.58
N ILE A 945 -6.28 -35.15 7.35
CA ILE A 945 -5.37 -36.28 7.15
C ILE A 945 -6.04 -37.29 6.22
N LEU A 946 -5.34 -37.75 5.19
CA LEU A 946 -5.81 -38.74 4.23
C LEU A 946 -4.87 -39.96 4.23
N ALA A 947 -5.12 -40.91 3.32
CA ALA A 947 -4.33 -42.14 3.27
C ALA A 947 -2.83 -41.84 3.16
N GLY A 948 -2.00 -42.53 3.96
CA GLY A 948 -0.54 -42.35 3.98
C GLY A 948 0.00 -41.15 4.77
N GLY A 949 -0.86 -40.26 5.28
CA GLY A 949 -0.47 -38.98 5.89
C GLY A 949 0.44 -39.06 7.12
N ASN A 950 0.49 -40.20 7.85
CA ASN A 950 1.35 -40.35 9.02
C ASN A 950 2.86 -40.23 8.69
N TYR A 951 3.26 -40.58 7.46
CA TYR A 951 4.66 -40.41 7.05
C TYR A 951 5.02 -38.93 6.91
N ALA A 952 4.23 -38.17 6.15
CA ALA A 952 4.45 -36.74 5.93
C ALA A 952 4.27 -35.93 7.22
N TRP A 953 3.34 -36.33 8.09
CA TRP A 953 3.11 -35.66 9.37
C TRP A 953 4.39 -35.59 10.20
N LYS A 954 5.14 -36.69 10.21
CA LYS A 954 6.39 -36.83 10.95
C LYS A 954 7.60 -36.22 10.23
N ASN A 955 7.68 -36.40 8.90
CA ASN A 955 8.89 -36.09 8.13
C ASN A 955 8.76 -34.83 7.25
N GLY A 956 7.62 -34.13 7.31
CA GLY A 956 7.28 -32.97 6.49
C GLY A 956 6.79 -33.32 5.08
N ILE A 957 7.34 -34.36 4.44
CA ILE A 957 6.98 -34.81 3.09
C ILE A 957 6.98 -36.34 2.99
N ASN A 958 6.26 -36.89 2.01
CA ASN A 958 6.33 -38.30 1.65
C ASN A 958 7.06 -38.49 0.29
N PRO A 959 8.34 -38.89 0.26
CA PRO A 959 9.10 -39.03 -0.99
C PRO A 959 8.72 -40.29 -1.80
N TYR A 960 7.76 -41.07 -1.32
CA TYR A 960 7.33 -42.32 -1.93
C TYR A 960 5.96 -42.25 -2.60
N GLU A 961 5.27 -41.10 -2.52
CA GLU A 961 3.97 -40.88 -3.13
C GLU A 961 3.99 -39.53 -3.87
N GLN A 962 3.07 -39.36 -4.83
CA GLN A 962 2.94 -38.10 -5.55
C GLN A 962 2.36 -36.99 -4.66
N GLU A 963 1.42 -37.37 -3.81
CA GLU A 963 0.81 -36.53 -2.79
C GLU A 963 1.18 -37.09 -1.41
N ASP A 964 1.22 -36.26 -0.38
CA ASP A 964 1.86 -36.63 0.89
C ASP A 964 0.88 -37.17 1.94
N GLY A 965 -0.42 -37.13 1.63
CA GLY A 965 -1.51 -37.61 2.47
C GLY A 965 -2.01 -36.56 3.46
N ILE A 966 -1.58 -35.30 3.35
CA ILE A 966 -2.00 -34.19 4.20
C ILE A 966 -2.64 -33.11 3.33
N LEU A 967 -3.97 -33.09 3.30
CA LEU A 967 -4.72 -32.09 2.55
C LEU A 967 -4.87 -30.81 3.37
N THR A 968 -4.02 -29.82 3.12
CA THR A 968 -4.04 -28.53 3.83
C THR A 968 -5.16 -27.60 3.35
N SER A 969 -5.52 -26.63 4.19
CA SER A 969 -6.49 -25.59 3.81
C SER A 969 -5.94 -24.70 2.68
N LEU A 970 -4.62 -24.52 2.63
CA LEU A 970 -3.98 -23.79 1.53
C LEU A 970 -4.21 -24.50 0.19
N GLU A 971 -4.06 -25.83 0.14
CA GLU A 971 -4.32 -26.62 -1.06
C GLU A 971 -5.78 -26.61 -1.47
N ILE A 972 -6.70 -26.81 -0.51
CA ILE A 972 -8.14 -26.74 -0.77
C ILE A 972 -8.52 -25.40 -1.37
N SER A 973 -7.96 -24.29 -0.86
CA SER A 973 -8.25 -22.93 -1.37
C SER A 973 -7.86 -22.71 -2.84
N ASN A 974 -7.05 -23.59 -3.42
CA ASN A 974 -6.61 -23.53 -4.81
C ASN A 974 -7.44 -24.39 -5.77
N LEU A 975 -8.31 -25.25 -5.24
CA LEU A 975 -9.19 -26.12 -6.03
C LEU A 975 -10.41 -25.33 -6.54
N ASN A 976 -10.94 -25.73 -7.68
CA ASN A 976 -12.25 -25.31 -8.15
C ASN A 976 -13.30 -26.37 -7.76
N LEU A 977 -14.00 -26.10 -6.66
CA LEU A 977 -15.12 -26.88 -6.14
C LEU A 977 -16.46 -26.12 -6.32
N SER A 978 -16.55 -25.20 -7.28
CA SER A 978 -17.73 -24.34 -7.49
C SER A 978 -19.03 -25.08 -7.85
N ASN A 979 -18.94 -26.36 -8.26
CA ASN A 979 -20.12 -27.20 -8.46
C ASN A 979 -20.63 -27.85 -7.17
N THR A 980 -19.88 -27.77 -6.07
CA THR A 980 -20.22 -28.40 -4.79
C THR A 980 -21.12 -27.51 -3.95
N ASP A 981 -22.34 -27.98 -3.73
CA ASP A 981 -23.37 -27.27 -2.98
C ASP A 981 -23.18 -27.45 -1.46
N LEU A 982 -22.70 -28.63 -1.01
CA LEU A 982 -22.45 -28.93 0.41
C LEU A 982 -21.15 -29.73 0.60
N VAL A 983 -20.31 -29.26 1.51
CA VAL A 983 -19.22 -30.06 2.11
C VAL A 983 -19.58 -30.41 3.56
N VAL A 984 -19.53 -31.69 3.91
CA VAL A 984 -19.70 -32.19 5.28
C VAL A 984 -18.36 -32.72 5.78
N LEU A 985 -17.81 -32.07 6.80
CA LEU A 985 -16.58 -32.47 7.47
C LEU A 985 -16.95 -33.16 8.79
N SER A 986 -17.00 -34.49 8.75
CA SER A 986 -17.06 -35.34 9.94
C SER A 986 -15.65 -35.54 10.50
N ALA A 987 -15.00 -34.42 10.81
CA ALA A 987 -13.63 -34.34 11.26
C ALA A 987 -13.51 -33.33 12.39
N CYS A 988 -12.70 -33.66 13.40
CA CYS A 988 -12.54 -32.87 14.63
C CYS A 988 -11.88 -31.52 14.36
N GLU A 989 -12.28 -30.49 15.12
CA GLU A 989 -11.64 -29.16 15.14
C GLU A 989 -11.62 -28.43 13.77
N THR A 990 -12.46 -28.84 12.82
CA THR A 990 -12.45 -28.34 11.44
C THR A 990 -13.09 -26.95 11.26
N GLY A 991 -13.89 -26.51 12.24
CA GLY A 991 -14.42 -25.15 12.33
C GLY A 991 -13.55 -24.15 13.09
N LEU A 992 -12.35 -24.58 13.51
CA LEU A 992 -11.37 -23.70 14.14
C LEU A 992 -10.38 -23.14 13.12
N GLY A 993 -9.74 -22.03 13.48
CA GLY A 993 -8.82 -21.29 12.63
C GLY A 993 -8.33 -20.02 13.33
N ASP A 994 -7.34 -19.36 12.75
CA ASP A 994 -6.93 -18.03 13.22
C ASP A 994 -8.08 -17.05 12.99
N ILE A 995 -8.43 -16.28 14.00
CA ILE A 995 -9.53 -15.31 13.92
C ILE A 995 -8.96 -13.92 13.61
N ASP A 996 -9.45 -13.31 12.55
CA ASP A 996 -9.03 -11.97 12.14
C ASP A 996 -10.22 -11.01 12.08
N GLY A 997 -10.66 -10.54 13.25
CA GLY A 997 -11.72 -9.53 13.38
C GLY A 997 -12.96 -9.82 12.52
N SER A 998 -13.18 -8.99 11.49
CA SER A 998 -14.31 -9.08 10.57
C SER A 998 -14.11 -10.02 9.36
N GLU A 999 -12.90 -10.53 9.15
CA GLU A 999 -12.57 -11.47 8.06
C GLU A 999 -12.88 -12.94 8.40
N GLY A 1000 -13.33 -13.19 9.63
CA GLY A 1000 -13.76 -14.51 10.08
C GLY A 1000 -12.60 -15.44 10.45
N VAL A 1001 -12.78 -16.72 10.16
CA VAL A 1001 -11.89 -17.82 10.58
C VAL A 1001 -11.00 -18.24 9.41
N TYR A 1002 -9.68 -18.07 9.55
CA TYR A 1002 -8.68 -18.55 8.60
C TYR A 1002 -8.36 -20.01 8.89
N GLY A 1003 -8.97 -20.90 8.10
CA GLY A 1003 -8.78 -22.34 8.16
C GLY A 1003 -9.59 -23.06 7.08
N LEU A 1004 -10.07 -24.28 7.36
CA LEU A 1004 -10.85 -25.08 6.40
C LEU A 1004 -12.13 -24.36 5.94
N GLN A 1005 -12.80 -23.64 6.84
CA GLN A 1005 -13.97 -22.82 6.50
C GLN A 1005 -13.67 -21.84 5.36
N ARG A 1006 -12.58 -21.07 5.48
CA ARG A 1006 -12.16 -20.10 4.46
C ARG A 1006 -11.74 -20.80 3.18
N ALA A 1007 -10.98 -21.89 3.28
CA ALA A 1007 -10.48 -22.64 2.13
C ALA A 1007 -11.59 -23.19 1.24
N PHE A 1008 -12.59 -23.86 1.81
CA PHE A 1008 -13.72 -24.37 1.02
C PHE A 1008 -14.56 -23.23 0.42
N LYS A 1009 -14.71 -22.10 1.12
CA LYS A 1009 -15.38 -20.91 0.55
C LYS A 1009 -14.61 -20.33 -0.63
N MET A 1010 -13.28 -20.26 -0.55
CA MET A 1010 -12.40 -19.85 -1.66
C MET A 1010 -12.48 -20.81 -2.84
N ALA A 1011 -12.61 -22.11 -2.56
CA ALA A 1011 -12.78 -23.14 -3.59
C ALA A 1011 -14.14 -23.08 -4.31
N GLY A 1012 -15.11 -22.33 -3.78
CA GLY A 1012 -16.41 -22.11 -4.42
C GLY A 1012 -17.59 -22.83 -3.74
N VAL A 1013 -17.38 -23.47 -2.59
CA VAL A 1013 -18.43 -24.24 -1.90
C VAL A 1013 -19.52 -23.34 -1.30
N ASP A 1014 -20.80 -23.70 -1.52
CA ASP A 1014 -21.96 -22.93 -1.06
C ASP A 1014 -22.27 -23.14 0.43
N LEU A 1015 -22.30 -24.38 0.94
CA LEU A 1015 -22.55 -24.67 2.36
C LEU A 1015 -21.48 -25.59 2.92
N ILE A 1016 -21.11 -25.37 4.19
CA ILE A 1016 -20.13 -26.23 4.86
C ILE A 1016 -20.66 -26.63 6.24
N MET A 1017 -20.81 -27.93 6.48
CA MET A 1017 -21.09 -28.47 7.80
C MET A 1017 -19.77 -28.98 8.41
N MET A 1018 -19.44 -28.54 9.61
CA MET A 1018 -18.20 -28.93 10.28
C MET A 1018 -18.36 -28.87 11.80
N SER A 1019 -17.38 -29.40 12.53
CA SER A 1019 -17.41 -29.44 13.99
C SER A 1019 -16.48 -28.37 14.61
N LEU A 1020 -16.94 -27.71 15.67
CA LEU A 1020 -16.11 -26.82 16.49
C LEU A 1020 -15.15 -27.61 17.41
N TRP A 1021 -15.47 -28.87 17.71
CA TRP A 1021 -14.69 -29.76 18.58
C TRP A 1021 -14.95 -31.24 18.27
N GLU A 1022 -14.15 -32.13 18.85
CA GLU A 1022 -14.29 -33.59 18.71
C GLU A 1022 -15.60 -34.11 19.33
N VAL A 1023 -16.44 -34.72 18.51
CA VAL A 1023 -17.66 -35.43 18.92
C VAL A 1023 -17.41 -36.94 18.89
N PRO A 1024 -17.86 -37.72 19.88
CA PRO A 1024 -17.65 -39.16 19.87
C PRO A 1024 -18.28 -39.84 18.64
N ASP A 1025 -17.56 -40.80 18.06
CA ASP A 1025 -17.89 -41.50 16.81
C ASP A 1025 -19.35 -41.95 16.67
N LYS A 1026 -19.92 -42.51 17.75
CA LYS A 1026 -21.31 -43.01 17.74
C LYS A 1026 -22.30 -41.89 17.51
N GLU A 1027 -22.16 -40.80 18.26
CA GLU A 1027 -23.03 -39.63 18.16
C GLU A 1027 -22.81 -38.85 16.87
N THR A 1028 -21.58 -38.82 16.36
CA THR A 1028 -21.26 -38.30 15.02
C THR A 1028 -21.99 -39.07 13.92
N SER A 1029 -21.86 -40.40 13.90
CA SER A 1029 -22.56 -41.24 12.92
C SER A 1029 -24.08 -41.11 13.02
N GLU A 1030 -24.62 -41.06 14.24
CA GLU A 1030 -26.04 -40.82 14.46
C GLU A 1030 -26.50 -39.46 13.93
N PHE A 1031 -25.74 -38.38 14.18
CA PHE A 1031 -26.04 -37.06 13.68
C PHE A 1031 -26.14 -37.05 12.14
N MET A 1032 -25.15 -37.63 11.47
CA MET A 1032 -25.07 -37.65 10.00
C MET A 1032 -26.21 -38.47 9.40
N GLN A 1033 -26.55 -39.63 9.97
CA GLN A 1033 -27.68 -40.44 9.51
C GLN A 1033 -29.01 -39.67 9.60
N ILE A 1034 -29.27 -39.02 10.75
CA ILE A 1034 -30.51 -38.25 10.93
C ILE A 1034 -30.55 -37.05 9.98
N PHE A 1035 -29.43 -36.36 9.79
CA PHE A 1035 -29.33 -35.24 8.85
C PHE A 1035 -29.63 -35.66 7.41
N TYR A 1036 -28.95 -36.69 6.90
CA TYR A 1036 -29.17 -37.15 5.53
C TYR A 1036 -30.58 -37.74 5.35
N ASP A 1037 -31.11 -38.51 6.31
CA ASP A 1037 -32.48 -39.02 6.21
C ASP A 1037 -33.51 -37.87 6.10
N LYS A 1038 -33.38 -36.84 6.94
CA LYS A 1038 -34.22 -35.65 6.90
C LYS A 1038 -34.11 -34.87 5.59
N TRP A 1039 -32.88 -34.69 5.10
CA TRP A 1039 -32.64 -33.96 3.86
C TRP A 1039 -33.15 -34.73 2.63
N LEU A 1040 -32.78 -36.00 2.51
CA LEU A 1040 -33.22 -36.89 1.43
C LEU A 1040 -34.75 -37.09 1.46
N GLY A 1041 -35.36 -37.05 2.65
CA GLY A 1041 -36.81 -37.03 2.86
C GLY A 1041 -37.53 -35.75 2.40
N GLY A 1042 -36.82 -34.77 1.82
CA GLY A 1042 -37.39 -33.63 1.11
C GLY A 1042 -37.31 -32.29 1.84
N LEU A 1043 -36.75 -32.24 3.05
CA LEU A 1043 -36.45 -30.97 3.72
C LEU A 1043 -35.31 -30.24 3.00
N ASN A 1044 -35.19 -28.92 3.18
CA ASN A 1044 -33.96 -28.23 2.75
C ASN A 1044 -32.84 -28.44 3.79
N ILE A 1045 -31.58 -28.24 3.39
CA ILE A 1045 -30.39 -28.48 4.23
C ILE A 1045 -30.48 -27.76 5.58
N ARG A 1046 -30.86 -26.47 5.60
CA ARG A 1046 -30.93 -25.70 6.86
C ARG A 1046 -31.96 -26.30 7.82
N THR A 1047 -33.14 -26.62 7.30
CA THR A 1047 -34.22 -27.22 8.08
C THR A 1047 -33.85 -28.62 8.56
N ALA A 1048 -33.23 -29.43 7.70
CA ALA A 1048 -32.73 -30.75 8.05
C ALA A 1048 -31.69 -30.65 9.17
N PHE A 1049 -30.70 -29.77 9.05
CA PHE A 1049 -29.66 -29.53 10.05
C PHE A 1049 -30.25 -29.06 11.40
N ASN A 1050 -31.10 -28.03 11.40
CA ASN A 1050 -31.70 -27.50 12.62
C ASN A 1050 -32.60 -28.54 13.30
N GLN A 1051 -33.37 -29.33 12.54
CA GLN A 1051 -34.15 -30.42 13.09
C GLN A 1051 -33.29 -31.58 13.61
N THR A 1052 -32.16 -31.90 12.95
CA THR A 1052 -31.20 -32.89 13.45
C THR A 1052 -30.61 -32.42 14.77
N GLN A 1053 -30.12 -31.19 14.85
CA GLN A 1053 -29.62 -30.63 16.12
C GLN A 1053 -30.70 -30.68 17.20
N ARG A 1054 -31.96 -30.30 16.91
CA ARG A 1054 -33.07 -30.43 17.89
C ARG A 1054 -33.29 -31.87 18.33
N THR A 1055 -33.33 -32.81 17.39
CA THR A 1055 -33.50 -34.25 17.68
C THR A 1055 -32.40 -34.75 18.62
N MET A 1056 -31.15 -34.44 18.29
CA MET A 1056 -29.98 -34.78 19.09
C MET A 1056 -29.99 -34.06 20.44
N SER A 1057 -30.44 -32.82 20.49
CA SER A 1057 -30.53 -32.04 21.72
C SER A 1057 -31.56 -32.60 22.70
N ILE A 1058 -32.64 -33.21 22.22
CA ILE A 1058 -33.65 -33.88 23.06
C ILE A 1058 -33.06 -35.19 23.60
N LYS A 1059 -32.43 -35.98 22.73
CA LYS A 1059 -31.82 -37.26 23.10
C LYS A 1059 -30.65 -37.10 24.08
N TYR A 1060 -29.81 -36.10 23.85
CA TYR A 1060 -28.61 -35.80 24.63
C TYR A 1060 -28.76 -34.50 25.42
N ALA A 1061 -29.90 -34.33 26.11
CA ALA A 1061 -30.25 -33.09 26.82
C ALA A 1061 -29.20 -32.62 27.84
N LYS A 1062 -28.55 -33.55 28.54
CA LYS A 1062 -27.52 -33.27 29.55
C LYS A 1062 -26.08 -33.26 29.00
N SER A 1063 -25.92 -33.48 27.70
CA SER A 1063 -24.61 -33.65 27.04
C SER A 1063 -24.54 -32.84 25.74
N PRO A 1064 -24.58 -31.50 25.82
CA PRO A 1064 -24.45 -30.62 24.64
C PRO A 1064 -23.16 -30.86 23.85
N GLU A 1065 -22.09 -31.32 24.51
CA GLU A 1065 -20.82 -31.69 23.87
C GLU A 1065 -20.95 -32.77 22.78
N LYS A 1066 -22.07 -33.51 22.73
CA LYS A 1066 -22.30 -34.59 21.75
C LYS A 1066 -23.00 -34.16 20.47
N TRP A 1067 -23.49 -32.93 20.37
CA TRP A 1067 -24.27 -32.48 19.20
C TRP A 1067 -24.08 -31.01 18.85
N ALA A 1068 -23.76 -30.16 19.82
CA ALA A 1068 -23.65 -28.72 19.61
C ALA A 1068 -22.36 -28.31 18.88
N ALA A 1069 -21.44 -29.27 18.68
CA ALA A 1069 -20.20 -29.04 17.95
C ALA A 1069 -20.46 -28.75 16.48
N PHE A 1070 -21.45 -29.43 15.89
CA PHE A 1070 -21.77 -29.29 14.49
C PHE A 1070 -22.37 -27.91 14.24
N VAL A 1071 -21.86 -27.24 13.22
CA VAL A 1071 -22.28 -25.91 12.79
C VAL A 1071 -22.36 -25.89 11.27
N LEU A 1072 -23.37 -25.20 10.75
CA LEU A 1072 -23.56 -24.99 9.31
C LEU A 1072 -23.11 -23.57 8.96
N PHE A 1073 -22.16 -23.47 8.04
CA PHE A 1073 -21.57 -22.22 7.56
C PHE A 1073 -22.06 -21.88 6.15
N GLU A 1074 -22.48 -20.63 5.98
CA GLU A 1074 -23.06 -20.08 4.75
C GLU A 1074 -22.37 -18.79 4.30
#